data_AF-A0A370DFQ6-F1
#
_entry.id   AF-A0A370DFQ6-F1
#
_cell.length_a   1.000
_cell.length_b   1.000
_cell.length_c   1.000
_cell.angle_alpha   90.00
_cell.angle_beta   90.00
_cell.angle_gamma   90.00
#
_symmetry.space_group_name_H-M   'P 1'
#
loop_
_entity.id
_entity.type
_entity.pdbx_description
1 polymer ?
#
loop_
_entity_poly.entity_id
_entity_poly.type
_entity_poly.pdbx_seq_one_letter_code
_entity_poly.pdbx_strand_id
1 'polypeptide(L)'
;MSKKKKRNRNSQRLARPSGWSTSDADEIERRRLRGLNEPSRIESQAQDDNFFGVYQVDSNNEQTYRVEIRSLTESINNCDCPDHRINGLGTCKHIEATLYRLQYRRKRAFQNAAAKGSPYIEIFLDRRNHQVRIRWPEGGHRRSKARGIISPFFSKDNILAGNPLDTLPAMQRAINASHPAARRRIRWSHELNSWLDTLDRHAQRIRSRQHFETEVAAGNESLDLVKHPLYPYQQEGMLHLAFSGRTLLADEMGLGKTVQAIAACELLRRTSDIRRVLVISPASLKGEWEEQIDKFTSLPSCIIQGTRAKRLRQYEDPAFFSLANYEQMRSDVEEINTTLAPDVIILDEAQRIKNWQTKTAISIKRLKSPYAFVLTGTPIENRIDEIYSIVQFLDPHIFGPLFRFNRDFYKLDEKGRAVGYRNLDQLHKRLLPIMLRRRKEEVEGQLPGRTINTYFVPMHKEQVLRYGEYESRVARLAATAKKRPLKKEEMEQLQLYLACMRMLCDTPYILDQDCRISPKLKELGSILKEIMEDGDHKIIIFSEWERMLQLVQAQAEKMGLGYALHTGKIPQPKRRDEIRRFKDDPQCRLFLSTDSGSVGLNLQVADVVINLDMPWNPAKLEQRIARAWRKRQKRPVQVINLVSRGSIEHRMLSLLEQKRSLAEGVVDGKGKNEMDLPSGRAAFLERIDTLIADESKETQMPPTNPLDRLRDTILSQWSHHLELMELHGEGAQQTLLVVADRLSDALQSALTRQLQERFPEQTPQLKLLDRDAFVTIQQLIEAGVLNTNQDTAKTVYRAPATDKPKDDEQLKQLTEARNRLAQSEHKRRMAKVLTEGGFSTEALVPMREAVETALHALLFWRGHDTEKPPAQELIESTLVQASLLPAETLSLVARLREDQPEVDEAQADKLIKQSDDLLSQAAFILA
;
A
#
# COMPACT_ATOMS: atom_id res chain seq x y z
N MET A 1 -44.79 14.53 61.87
CA MET A 1 -44.09 15.60 61.12
C MET A 1 -42.59 15.49 61.35
N SER A 2 -41.78 15.18 60.33
CA SER A 2 -40.45 15.80 60.12
C SER A 2 -39.88 15.33 58.79
N LYS A 3 -39.54 16.30 57.93
CA LYS A 3 -39.21 16.18 56.51
C LYS A 3 -37.80 15.61 56.30
N LYS A 4 -37.68 14.44 55.66
CA LYS A 4 -36.43 14.01 54.98
C LYS A 4 -36.27 14.81 53.68
N LYS A 5 -35.37 15.81 53.69
CA LYS A 5 -34.95 16.58 52.51
C LYS A 5 -34.37 15.64 51.44
N LYS A 6 -35.10 15.46 50.33
CA LYS A 6 -34.58 14.93 49.07
C LYS A 6 -33.41 15.81 48.61
N ARG A 7 -32.20 15.23 48.57
CA ARG A 7 -31.03 15.84 47.91
C ARG A 7 -31.28 15.80 46.41
N ASN A 8 -31.52 16.99 45.84
CA ASN A 8 -31.67 17.23 44.41
C ASN A 8 -30.45 16.71 43.65
N ARG A 9 -30.59 15.60 42.92
CA ARG A 9 -29.65 15.15 41.88
C ARG A 9 -29.97 15.91 40.58
N ASN A 10 -29.78 17.22 40.57
CA ASN A 10 -29.66 17.99 39.33
C ASN A 10 -28.17 18.19 39.04
N SER A 11 -27.48 17.10 38.68
CA SER A 11 -26.29 17.23 37.86
C SER A 11 -26.79 17.64 36.47
N GLN A 12 -26.51 18.87 36.05
CA GLN A 12 -26.63 19.28 34.65
C GLN A 12 -26.04 18.16 33.79
N ARG A 13 -26.91 17.42 33.09
CA ARG A 13 -26.50 16.52 32.02
C ARG A 13 -25.98 17.43 30.91
N LEU A 14 -24.70 17.79 30.97
CA LEU A 14 -23.98 18.26 29.79
C LEU A 14 -24.31 17.26 28.67
N ALA A 15 -24.88 17.77 27.58
CA ALA A 15 -25.24 16.96 26.43
C ALA A 15 -24.03 16.13 26.04
N ARG A 16 -24.12 14.81 26.17
CA ARG A 16 -23.00 13.93 25.81
C ARG A 16 -22.73 14.17 24.33
N PRO A 17 -21.52 14.61 23.91
CA PRO A 17 -21.21 14.70 22.50
C PRO A 17 -21.38 13.31 21.90
N SER A 18 -22.39 13.16 21.04
CA SER A 18 -22.60 11.96 20.26
C SER A 18 -21.70 12.02 19.03
N GLY A 19 -20.88 10.99 18.79
CA GLY A 19 -20.01 10.93 17.62
C GLY A 19 -18.52 11.16 17.92
N TRP A 20 -17.75 11.39 16.85
CA TRP A 20 -16.29 11.57 16.88
C TRP A 20 -15.86 13.05 17.01
N SER A 21 -16.80 13.99 17.06
CA SER A 21 -16.55 15.44 17.18
C SER A 21 -16.35 15.89 18.64
N THR A 22 -15.51 15.18 19.39
CA THR A 22 -15.21 15.51 20.78
C THR A 22 -14.06 16.51 20.88
N SER A 23 -14.22 17.54 21.71
CA SER A 23 -13.13 18.43 22.08
C SER A 23 -12.18 17.78 23.10
N ASP A 24 -10.98 18.35 23.27
CA ASP A 24 -10.06 17.89 24.33
C ASP A 24 -10.71 18.04 25.72
N ALA A 25 -11.57 19.05 25.93
CA ALA A 25 -12.32 19.24 27.18
C ALA A 25 -13.35 18.13 27.42
N ASP A 26 -14.07 17.70 26.38
CA ASP A 26 -15.02 16.58 26.48
C ASP A 26 -14.30 15.26 26.83
N GLU A 27 -13.15 15.03 26.22
CA GLU A 27 -12.34 13.84 26.45
C GLU A 27 -11.69 13.82 27.85
N ILE A 28 -11.32 14.99 28.39
CA ILE A 28 -10.91 15.14 29.79
C ILE A 28 -12.07 14.84 30.74
N GLU A 29 -13.25 15.40 30.49
CA GLU A 29 -14.42 15.19 31.34
C GLU A 29 -14.88 13.72 31.33
N ARG A 30 -14.81 13.03 30.18
CA ARG A 30 -15.03 11.58 30.11
C ARG A 30 -14.09 10.80 31.03
N ARG A 31 -12.81 11.18 31.11
CA ARG A 31 -11.83 10.54 32.02
C ARG A 31 -12.11 10.87 33.48
N ARG A 32 -12.52 12.09 33.78
CA ARG A 32 -12.95 12.50 35.12
C ARG A 32 -14.15 11.67 35.60
N LEU A 33 -15.19 11.57 34.77
CA LEU A 33 -16.37 10.75 35.06
C LEU A 33 -16.02 9.27 35.26
N ARG A 34 -15.09 8.73 34.48
CA ARG A 34 -14.60 7.36 34.65
C ARG A 34 -13.84 7.17 35.95
N GLY A 35 -12.95 8.10 36.30
CA GLY A 35 -12.21 8.08 37.56
C GLY A 35 -13.12 8.16 38.79
N LEU A 36 -14.28 8.82 38.68
CA LEU A 36 -15.29 8.90 39.74
C LEU A 36 -16.13 7.63 39.88
N ASN A 37 -16.47 6.98 38.77
CA ASN A 37 -17.42 5.86 38.74
C ASN A 37 -16.74 4.49 38.85
N GLU A 38 -15.50 4.35 38.40
CA GLU A 38 -14.74 3.10 38.47
C GLU A 38 -13.98 3.04 39.81
N PRO A 39 -14.23 2.04 40.68
CA PRO A 39 -13.52 1.93 41.95
C PRO A 39 -12.02 1.71 41.69
N SER A 40 -11.19 2.35 42.52
CA SER A 40 -9.74 2.19 42.49
C SER A 40 -9.16 2.27 43.90
N ARG A 41 -8.24 1.35 44.22
CA ARG A 41 -7.45 1.42 45.44
C ARG A 41 -6.27 2.36 45.15
N ILE A 42 -6.08 3.36 46.01
CA ILE A 42 -5.04 4.39 45.83
C ILE A 42 -4.22 4.46 47.12
N GLU A 43 -2.93 4.24 46.99
CA GLU A 43 -1.95 4.26 48.08
C GLU A 43 -0.84 5.27 47.79
N SER A 44 -0.47 6.06 48.80
CA SER A 44 0.63 7.03 48.70
C SER A 44 1.95 6.31 48.93
N GLN A 45 2.94 6.54 48.07
CA GLN A 45 4.31 6.06 48.29
C GLN A 45 5.18 7.09 49.03
N ALA A 46 4.67 8.29 49.28
CA ALA A 46 5.35 9.31 50.07
C ALA A 46 4.92 9.26 51.56
N GLN A 47 5.89 9.49 52.46
CA GLN A 47 5.65 9.70 53.90
C GLN A 47 5.20 11.14 54.22
N ASP A 48 5.46 12.09 53.32
CA ASP A 48 5.16 13.51 53.50
C ASP A 48 3.73 13.87 53.06
N ASP A 49 3.08 14.73 53.84
CA ASP A 49 1.64 15.00 53.76
C ASP A 49 1.25 16.12 52.77
N ASN A 50 2.05 16.34 51.72
CA ASN A 50 1.99 17.54 50.87
C ASN A 50 1.23 17.37 49.53
N PHE A 51 0.47 16.29 49.34
CA PHE A 51 -0.32 15.95 48.13
C PHE A 51 0.48 15.74 46.82
N PHE A 52 1.74 16.17 46.75
CA PHE A 52 2.61 16.04 45.58
C PHE A 52 3.51 14.81 45.74
N GLY A 53 3.35 13.81 44.89
CA GLY A 53 4.12 12.58 45.04
C GLY A 53 3.75 11.50 44.06
N VAL A 54 4.27 10.31 44.35
CA VAL A 54 3.98 9.09 43.62
C VAL A 54 2.88 8.33 44.35
N TYR A 55 1.87 7.92 43.61
CA TYR A 55 0.73 7.14 44.07
C TYR A 55 0.64 5.85 43.26
N GLN A 56 0.22 4.79 43.94
CA GLN A 56 -0.06 3.50 43.34
C GLN A 56 -1.57 3.35 43.21
N VAL A 57 -2.06 3.06 42.00
CA VAL A 57 -3.49 2.96 41.67
C VAL A 57 -3.80 1.58 41.11
N ASP A 58 -4.56 0.78 41.86
CA ASP A 58 -5.03 -0.52 41.39
C ASP A 58 -6.35 -0.35 40.64
N SER A 59 -6.39 -0.88 39.42
CA SER A 59 -7.60 -0.94 38.61
C SER A 59 -8.34 -2.27 38.83
N ASN A 60 -9.62 -2.31 38.51
CA ASN A 60 -10.49 -3.49 38.63
C ASN A 60 -9.99 -4.76 37.90
N ASN A 61 -9.02 -4.63 36.99
CA ASN A 61 -8.45 -5.73 36.22
C ASN A 61 -7.12 -6.27 36.80
N GLU A 62 -6.89 -6.10 38.12
CA GLU A 62 -5.67 -6.53 38.82
C GLU A 62 -4.36 -5.91 38.30
N GLN A 63 -4.45 -4.86 37.48
CA GLN A 63 -3.31 -4.08 37.02
C GLN A 63 -3.09 -2.87 37.92
N THR A 64 -1.85 -2.70 38.35
CA THR A 64 -1.39 -1.57 39.14
C THR A 64 -0.69 -0.56 38.25
N TYR A 65 -1.05 0.72 38.41
CA TYR A 65 -0.44 1.83 37.69
C TYR A 65 0.22 2.82 38.66
N ARG A 66 1.35 3.38 38.25
CA ARG A 66 2.03 4.48 38.95
C ARG A 66 1.48 5.82 38.46
N VAL A 67 1.07 6.67 39.39
CA VAL A 67 0.58 8.03 39.14
C VAL A 67 1.48 9.03 39.85
N GLU A 68 2.08 9.96 39.10
CA GLU A 68 2.90 11.05 39.63
C GLU A 68 2.11 12.36 39.59
N ILE A 69 1.80 12.89 40.78
CA ILE A 69 1.11 14.18 40.93
C ILE A 69 2.16 15.29 41.09
N ARG A 70 2.19 16.19 40.11
CA ARG A 70 3.04 17.38 40.03
C ARG A 70 2.25 18.67 40.14
N SER A 71 1.00 18.66 39.68
CA SER A 71 0.06 19.76 39.82
C SER A 71 -1.31 19.26 40.23
N LEU A 72 -2.00 20.05 41.05
CA LEU A 72 -3.37 19.77 41.48
C LEU A 72 -4.41 20.43 40.57
N THR A 73 -3.97 21.31 39.66
CA THR A 73 -4.81 22.14 38.79
C THR A 73 -4.48 22.00 37.32
N GLU A 74 -3.19 21.79 36.99
CA GLU A 74 -2.70 21.70 35.61
C GLU A 74 -2.49 20.26 35.16
N SER A 75 -2.59 20.04 33.85
CA SER A 75 -2.43 18.76 33.17
C SER A 75 -0.95 18.41 32.90
N ILE A 76 -0.12 18.47 33.95
CA ILE A 76 1.31 18.10 33.91
C ILE A 76 1.65 16.85 34.75
N ASN A 77 0.60 16.13 35.19
CA ASN A 77 0.71 14.89 35.93
C ASN A 77 1.12 13.74 35.01
N ASN A 78 1.64 12.65 35.58
CA ASN A 78 2.00 11.47 34.80
C ASN A 78 1.31 10.22 35.32
N CYS A 79 1.00 9.32 34.41
CA CYS A 79 0.58 7.96 34.67
C CYS A 79 1.21 7.03 33.62
N ASP A 80 1.63 5.85 34.07
CA ASP A 80 2.21 4.80 33.21
C ASP A 80 1.14 3.95 32.49
N CYS A 81 -0.15 4.25 32.67
CA CYS A 81 -1.20 3.53 31.97
C CYS A 81 -1.20 3.79 30.45
N PRO A 82 -1.65 2.83 29.63
CA PRO A 82 -1.64 2.97 28.17
C PRO A 82 -2.40 4.20 27.65
N ASP A 83 -3.53 4.57 28.27
CA ASP A 83 -4.31 5.74 27.88
C ASP A 83 -3.49 7.03 28.03
N HIS A 84 -2.86 7.25 29.19
CA HIS A 84 -2.05 8.46 29.43
C HIS A 84 -0.83 8.53 28.51
N ARG A 85 -0.26 7.38 28.12
CA ARG A 85 0.94 7.29 27.25
C ARG A 85 0.69 7.87 25.87
N ILE A 86 -0.51 7.65 25.34
CA ILE A 86 -0.80 8.00 23.96
C ILE A 86 -1.66 9.25 23.85
N ASN A 87 -2.49 9.56 24.86
CA ASN A 87 -3.57 10.54 24.68
C ASN A 87 -3.12 12.00 24.58
N GLY A 88 -1.96 12.36 25.13
CA GLY A 88 -1.42 13.72 25.15
C GLY A 88 -2.34 14.80 25.74
N LEU A 89 -3.30 14.43 26.60
CA LEU A 89 -4.20 15.34 27.32
C LEU A 89 -3.63 15.77 28.68
N GLY A 90 -2.57 15.11 29.14
CA GLY A 90 -1.96 15.33 30.46
C GLY A 90 -2.81 14.83 31.64
N THR A 91 -3.82 14.00 31.36
CA THR A 91 -4.64 13.31 32.36
C THR A 91 -5.17 11.96 31.85
N CYS A 92 -5.59 11.10 32.77
CA CYS A 92 -6.25 9.83 32.52
C CYS A 92 -7.21 9.52 33.68
N LYS A 93 -8.01 8.46 33.55
CA LYS A 93 -8.95 8.08 34.62
C LYS A 93 -8.27 7.88 35.99
N HIS A 94 -7.02 7.38 36.02
CA HIS A 94 -6.28 7.14 37.27
C HIS A 94 -5.78 8.44 37.92
N ILE A 95 -5.33 9.40 37.11
CA ILE A 95 -4.94 10.74 37.60
C ILE A 95 -6.16 11.44 38.19
N GLU A 96 -7.29 11.47 37.46
CA GLU A 96 -8.51 12.11 37.95
C GLU A 96 -9.07 11.44 39.21
N ALA A 97 -9.03 10.11 39.29
CA ALA A 97 -9.43 9.37 40.50
C ALA A 97 -8.53 9.74 41.70
N THR A 98 -7.23 9.86 41.47
CA THR A 98 -6.25 10.25 42.50
C THR A 98 -6.51 11.68 42.99
N LEU A 99 -6.62 12.64 42.07
CA LEU A 99 -6.93 14.04 42.40
C LEU A 99 -8.25 14.17 43.17
N TYR A 100 -9.29 13.46 42.72
CA TYR A 100 -10.58 13.45 43.40
C TYR A 100 -10.48 12.91 44.83
N ARG A 101 -9.79 11.78 45.05
CA ARG A 101 -9.63 11.19 46.38
C ARG A 101 -8.84 12.11 47.33
N LEU A 102 -7.78 12.75 46.83
CA LEU A 102 -7.00 13.73 47.60
C LEU A 102 -7.86 14.95 47.99
N GLN A 103 -8.63 15.48 47.03
CA GLN A 103 -9.52 16.61 47.26
C GLN A 103 -10.66 16.26 48.23
N TYR A 104 -11.26 15.08 48.10
CA TYR A 104 -12.36 14.62 48.94
C TYR A 104 -11.96 14.45 50.40
N ARG A 105 -10.78 13.87 50.66
CA ARG A 105 -10.28 13.66 52.04
C ARG A 105 -9.93 14.95 52.77
N ARG A 106 -9.35 15.95 52.08
CA ARG A 106 -8.80 17.16 52.73
C ARG A 106 -8.97 18.44 51.89
N LYS A 107 -10.23 18.82 51.61
CA LYS A 107 -10.58 19.90 50.67
C LYS A 107 -9.88 21.25 50.89
N ARG A 108 -9.84 21.77 52.13
CA ARG A 108 -9.21 23.07 52.43
C ARG A 108 -7.68 23.03 52.25
N ALA A 109 -7.04 21.97 52.74
CA ALA A 109 -5.59 21.78 52.60
C ALA A 109 -5.20 21.58 51.11
N PHE A 110 -6.02 20.86 50.34
CA PHE A 110 -5.83 20.69 48.90
C PHE A 110 -5.89 22.03 48.16
N GLN A 111 -6.86 22.89 48.46
CA GLN A 111 -6.96 24.22 47.84
C GLN A 111 -5.76 25.11 48.17
N ASN A 112 -5.29 25.08 49.43
CA ASN A 112 -4.09 25.81 49.84
C ASN A 112 -2.82 25.29 49.16
N ALA A 113 -2.68 23.97 49.01
CA ALA A 113 -1.56 23.36 48.29
C ALA A 113 -1.62 23.67 46.79
N ALA A 114 -2.80 23.67 46.18
CA ALA A 114 -3.01 24.02 44.78
C ALA A 114 -2.60 25.47 44.49
N ALA A 115 -2.87 26.39 45.43
CA ALA A 115 -2.49 27.81 45.29
C ALA A 115 -0.99 28.06 45.50
N LYS A 116 -0.29 27.22 46.27
CA LYS A 116 1.16 27.34 46.53
C LYS A 116 2.03 26.63 45.48
N GLY A 117 1.46 25.70 44.73
CA GLY A 117 2.19 24.87 43.76
C GLY A 117 3.09 23.82 44.42
N SER A 118 3.73 22.99 43.58
CA SER A 118 4.66 21.97 44.05
C SER A 118 5.90 22.61 44.71
N PRO A 119 6.38 22.11 45.86
CA PRO A 119 7.60 22.62 46.50
C PRO A 119 8.89 22.11 45.82
N TYR A 120 8.76 21.20 44.85
CA TYR A 120 9.87 20.54 44.18
C TYR A 120 10.19 21.19 42.83
N ILE A 121 11.44 21.01 42.38
CA ILE A 121 11.83 21.25 40.99
C ILE A 121 11.44 20.00 40.20
N GLU A 122 10.46 20.14 39.31
CA GLU A 122 9.91 19.03 38.53
C GLU A 122 10.59 18.97 37.17
N ILE A 123 11.22 17.83 36.85
CA ILE A 123 11.73 17.56 35.49
C ILE A 123 10.89 16.42 34.91
N PHE A 124 10.21 16.68 33.79
CA PHE A 124 9.23 15.76 33.21
C PHE A 124 9.18 15.83 31.69
N LEU A 125 8.64 14.76 31.08
CA LEU A 125 8.36 14.71 29.66
C LEU A 125 6.98 15.30 29.37
N ASP A 126 6.91 16.36 28.57
CA ASP A 126 5.68 16.84 27.96
C ASP A 126 5.33 15.93 26.77
N ARG A 127 4.42 14.98 27.01
CA ARG A 127 3.97 14.01 26.01
C ARG A 127 3.25 14.63 24.81
N ARG A 128 2.74 15.85 24.93
CA ARG A 128 2.03 16.51 23.81
C ARG A 128 3.02 16.97 22.74
N ASN A 129 4.16 17.48 23.18
CA ASN A 129 5.19 18.06 22.31
C ASN A 129 6.45 17.18 22.20
N HIS A 130 6.49 16.04 22.90
CA HIS A 130 7.65 15.15 23.01
C HIS A 130 8.93 15.88 23.47
N GLN A 131 8.79 16.79 24.44
CA GLN A 131 9.88 17.63 24.93
C GLN A 131 10.05 17.48 26.44
N VAL A 132 11.28 17.49 26.93
CA VAL A 132 11.55 17.52 28.36
C VAL A 132 11.45 18.95 28.86
N ARG A 133 10.66 19.15 29.91
CA ARG A 133 10.38 20.46 30.52
C ARG A 133 10.71 20.46 31.99
N ILE A 134 10.94 21.67 32.49
CA ILE A 134 11.16 21.93 33.92
C ILE A 134 10.09 22.85 34.49
N ARG A 135 9.58 22.52 35.68
CA ARG A 135 8.78 23.43 36.50
C ARG A 135 9.53 23.80 37.76
N TRP A 136 9.64 25.11 37.98
CA TRP A 136 10.20 25.68 39.19
C TRP A 136 9.12 25.86 40.25
N PRO A 137 9.45 25.68 41.55
CA PRO A 137 8.51 25.97 42.64
C PRO A 137 8.16 27.46 42.71
N GLU A 138 6.90 27.76 43.04
CA GLU A 138 6.39 29.13 43.15
C GLU A 138 6.80 29.78 44.49
N GLY A 139 7.44 30.95 44.42
CA GLY A 139 7.91 31.70 45.59
C GLY A 139 9.33 31.32 46.07
N GLY A 140 10.25 32.29 46.04
CA GLY A 140 11.34 32.38 47.02
C GLY A 140 12.66 31.63 46.81
N HIS A 141 12.99 31.07 45.64
CA HIS A 141 14.28 30.37 45.44
C HIS A 141 15.03 30.75 44.16
N ARG A 142 15.14 32.05 43.84
CA ARG A 142 16.07 32.52 42.78
C ARG A 142 17.55 32.16 43.05
N ARG A 143 17.93 31.86 44.31
CA ARG A 143 19.30 31.54 44.75
C ARG A 143 19.49 30.11 45.31
N SER A 144 18.66 29.12 44.95
CA SER A 144 18.91 27.74 45.43
C SER A 144 20.10 27.11 44.70
N LYS A 145 20.99 26.42 45.44
CA LYS A 145 22.10 25.63 44.85
C LYS A 145 21.58 24.63 43.80
N ALA A 146 20.39 24.06 44.01
CA ALA A 146 19.73 23.17 43.06
C ALA A 146 19.37 23.85 41.72
N ARG A 147 18.95 25.13 41.74
CA ARG A 147 18.66 25.90 40.52
C ARG A 147 19.92 26.13 39.69
N GLY A 148 21.04 26.49 40.31
CA GLY A 148 22.31 26.70 39.61
C GLY A 148 22.85 25.44 38.94
N ILE A 149 22.55 24.25 39.47
CA ILE A 149 22.93 22.96 38.88
C ILE A 149 22.08 22.65 37.64
N ILE A 150 20.78 22.93 37.67
CA ILE A 150 19.86 22.49 36.60
C ILE A 150 19.68 23.56 35.51
N SER A 151 19.72 24.85 35.85
CA SER A 151 19.44 25.93 34.90
C SER A 151 20.27 25.90 33.62
N PRO A 152 21.55 25.47 33.59
CA PRO A 152 22.33 25.42 32.35
C PRO A 152 21.78 24.42 31.31
N PHE A 153 21.00 23.42 31.73
CA PHE A 153 20.47 22.38 30.85
C PHE A 153 19.14 22.77 30.18
N PHE A 154 18.56 23.92 30.52
CA PHE A 154 17.26 24.36 30.00
C PHE A 154 17.34 25.73 29.34
N SER A 155 16.54 25.93 28.29
CA SER A 155 16.34 27.21 27.64
C SER A 155 15.54 28.17 28.51
N LYS A 156 15.46 29.44 28.09
CA LYS A 156 14.64 30.47 28.76
C LYS A 156 13.15 30.08 28.84
N ASP A 157 12.67 29.25 27.92
CA ASP A 157 11.28 28.75 27.86
C ASP A 157 11.05 27.49 28.71
N ASN A 158 12.01 27.10 29.53
CA ASN A 158 11.99 25.90 30.38
C ASN A 158 11.88 24.59 29.58
N ILE A 159 12.48 24.54 28.39
CA ILE A 159 12.60 23.36 27.53
C ILE A 159 14.06 22.88 27.56
N LEU A 160 14.28 21.57 27.57
CA LEU A 160 15.63 20.99 27.56
C LEU A 160 16.44 21.53 26.37
N ALA A 161 17.66 21.98 26.65
CA ALA A 161 18.59 22.46 25.63
C ALA A 161 19.47 21.32 25.08
N GLY A 162 19.73 21.35 23.77
CA GLY A 162 20.58 20.38 23.09
C GLY A 162 19.94 19.00 22.86
N ASN A 163 20.76 18.03 22.51
CA ASN A 163 20.34 16.65 22.24
C ASN A 163 19.97 15.92 23.55
N PRO A 164 18.74 15.39 23.71
CA PRO A 164 18.33 14.67 24.91
C PRO A 164 19.25 13.51 25.31
N LEU A 165 19.84 12.81 24.33
CA LEU A 165 20.73 11.67 24.57
C LEU A 165 22.03 12.06 25.28
N ASP A 166 22.48 13.31 25.13
CA ASP A 166 23.70 13.83 25.74
C ASP A 166 23.39 14.63 27.01
N THR A 167 22.40 15.52 26.91
CA THR A 167 22.04 16.48 27.97
C THR A 167 21.46 15.79 29.20
N LEU A 168 20.58 14.80 29.03
CA LEU A 168 19.91 14.16 30.18
C LEU A 168 20.86 13.30 31.02
N PRO A 169 21.75 12.45 30.45
CA PRO A 169 22.76 11.77 31.25
C PRO A 169 23.73 12.72 31.95
N ALA A 170 24.13 13.81 31.28
CA ALA A 170 24.99 14.83 31.90
C ALA A 170 24.30 15.51 33.09
N MET A 171 23.03 15.86 32.94
CA MET A 171 22.20 16.42 34.01
C MET A 171 22.04 15.42 35.17
N GLN A 172 21.78 14.14 34.88
CA GLN A 172 21.65 13.11 35.90
C GLN A 172 22.95 12.95 36.71
N ARG A 173 24.11 12.99 36.05
CA ARG A 173 25.43 12.99 36.72
C ARG A 173 25.61 14.23 37.61
N ALA A 174 25.25 15.41 37.13
CA ALA A 174 25.34 16.66 37.90
C ALA A 174 24.42 16.64 39.14
N ILE A 175 23.21 16.09 39.01
CA ILE A 175 22.28 15.92 40.14
C ILE A 175 22.83 14.91 41.16
N ASN A 176 23.40 13.80 40.70
CA ASN A 176 23.96 12.77 41.57
C ASN A 176 25.21 13.24 42.32
N ALA A 177 26.03 14.11 41.73
CA ALA A 177 27.20 14.72 42.36
C ALA A 177 26.84 15.85 43.35
N SER A 178 25.58 16.27 43.42
CA SER A 178 25.14 17.37 44.27
C SER A 178 24.88 16.95 45.72
N HIS A 179 24.95 17.92 46.65
CA HIS A 179 24.68 17.69 48.07
C HIS A 179 23.28 17.08 48.29
N PRO A 180 23.08 16.11 49.21
CA PRO A 180 21.80 15.42 49.41
C PRO A 180 20.58 16.33 49.62
N ALA A 181 20.79 17.48 50.28
CA ALA A 181 19.74 18.49 50.47
C ALA A 181 19.26 19.14 49.15
N ALA A 182 20.14 19.31 48.15
CA ALA A 182 19.77 19.81 46.84
C ALA A 182 19.04 18.70 46.03
N ARG A 183 19.56 17.46 46.09
CA ARG A 183 18.97 16.30 45.42
C ARG A 183 17.53 16.01 45.86
N ARG A 184 17.22 16.13 47.17
CA ARG A 184 15.86 15.94 47.71
C ARG A 184 14.83 16.95 47.19
N ARG A 185 15.26 18.09 46.66
CA ARG A 185 14.37 19.12 46.10
C ARG A 185 14.06 18.92 44.62
N ILE A 186 14.72 17.96 43.97
CA ILE A 186 14.59 17.71 42.54
C ILE A 186 13.82 16.40 42.36
N ARG A 187 12.71 16.46 41.62
CA ARG A 187 11.95 15.27 41.22
C ARG A 187 12.18 15.00 39.75
N TRP A 188 12.75 13.84 39.48
CA TRP A 188 12.98 13.30 38.16
C TRP A 188 11.85 12.35 37.80
N SER A 189 11.10 12.67 36.74
CA SER A 189 10.03 11.79 36.24
C SER A 189 10.57 10.42 35.85
N HIS A 190 9.95 9.35 36.31
CA HIS A 190 10.37 7.99 35.98
C HIS A 190 10.32 7.69 34.47
N GLU A 191 9.39 8.33 33.78
CA GLU A 191 9.21 8.16 32.33
C GLU A 191 10.41 8.61 31.52
N LEU A 192 11.19 9.60 31.99
CA LEU A 192 12.30 10.15 31.22
C LEU A 192 13.33 9.07 30.87
N ASN A 193 13.54 8.11 31.77
CA ASN A 193 14.46 6.99 31.54
C ASN A 193 13.91 6.08 30.43
N SER A 194 12.65 5.66 30.52
CA SER A 194 12.03 4.81 29.49
C SER A 194 11.95 5.49 28.12
N TRP A 195 11.76 6.82 28.09
CA TRP A 195 11.77 7.60 26.86
C TRP A 195 13.19 7.73 26.28
N LEU A 196 14.18 8.01 27.12
CA LEU A 196 15.60 8.00 26.77
C LEU A 196 16.05 6.66 26.19
N ASP A 197 15.72 5.55 26.84
CA ASP A 197 16.04 4.20 26.36
C ASP A 197 15.42 3.93 24.99
N THR A 198 14.29 4.56 24.67
CA THR A 198 13.64 4.45 23.37
C THR A 198 14.38 5.26 22.31
N LEU A 199 14.78 6.50 22.64
CA LEU A 199 15.60 7.33 21.77
C LEU A 199 16.98 6.71 21.51
N ASP A 200 17.62 6.16 22.55
CA ASP A 200 18.95 5.58 22.43
C ASP A 200 18.92 4.32 21.55
N ARG A 201 17.93 3.44 21.76
CA ARG A 201 17.72 2.28 20.87
C ARG A 201 17.50 2.69 19.42
N HIS A 202 16.75 3.76 19.17
CA HIS A 202 16.55 4.27 17.81
C HIS A 202 17.85 4.81 17.20
N ALA A 203 18.63 5.61 17.94
CA ALA A 203 19.91 6.12 17.50
C ALA A 203 20.96 5.02 17.30
N GLN A 204 20.98 4.01 18.18
CA GLN A 204 21.82 2.83 18.05
C GLN A 204 21.52 2.07 16.75
N ARG A 205 20.24 1.84 16.43
CA ARG A 205 19.84 1.17 15.19
C ARG A 205 20.31 1.90 13.93
N ILE A 206 20.19 3.23 13.89
CA ILE A 206 20.69 4.04 12.77
C ILE A 206 22.21 3.86 12.62
N ARG A 207 22.95 3.96 13.73
CA ARG A 207 24.41 3.76 13.73
C ARG A 207 24.79 2.34 13.33
N SER A 208 24.11 1.32 13.84
CA SER A 208 24.35 -0.08 13.48
C SER A 208 24.10 -0.34 12.00
N ARG A 209 23.07 0.27 11.41
CA ARG A 209 22.81 0.19 9.97
C ARG A 209 23.95 0.80 9.16
N GLN A 210 24.34 2.03 9.49
CA GLN A 210 25.43 2.73 8.80
C GLN A 210 26.75 1.97 8.91
N HIS A 211 27.05 1.44 10.09
CA HIS A 211 28.22 0.62 10.31
C HIS A 211 28.17 -0.65 9.44
N PHE A 212 27.05 -1.39 9.46
CA PHE A 212 26.88 -2.58 8.62
C PHE A 212 27.02 -2.28 7.12
N GLU A 213 26.41 -1.20 6.63
CA GLU A 213 26.54 -0.76 5.24
C GLU A 213 28.00 -0.40 4.88
N THR A 214 28.76 0.17 5.83
CA THR A 214 30.19 0.47 5.66
C THR A 214 31.04 -0.81 5.60
N GLU A 215 30.79 -1.77 6.49
CA GLU A 215 31.49 -3.07 6.49
C GLU A 215 31.20 -3.88 5.22
N VAL A 216 29.97 -3.81 4.70
CA VAL A 216 29.61 -4.40 3.41
C VAL A 216 30.39 -3.72 2.27
N ALA A 217 30.47 -2.38 2.27
CA ALA A 217 31.23 -1.65 1.26
C ALA A 217 32.75 -1.93 1.33
N ALA A 218 33.28 -2.23 2.52
CA ALA A 218 34.66 -2.62 2.75
C ALA A 218 34.94 -4.10 2.41
N GLY A 219 33.91 -4.90 2.13
CA GLY A 219 34.03 -6.34 1.84
C GLY A 219 34.19 -7.23 3.07
N ASN A 220 34.07 -6.68 4.29
CA ASN A 220 34.17 -7.42 5.55
C ASN A 220 32.87 -8.18 5.87
N GLU A 221 31.74 -7.66 5.42
CA GLU A 221 30.41 -8.26 5.59
C GLU A 221 29.77 -8.50 4.21
N SER A 222 28.81 -9.43 4.14
CA SER A 222 28.09 -9.74 2.91
C SER A 222 26.58 -9.62 3.08
N LEU A 223 25.90 -9.18 2.01
CA LEU A 223 24.45 -9.18 1.91
C LEU A 223 23.88 -10.56 1.55
N ASP A 224 24.72 -11.52 1.19
CA ASP A 224 24.34 -12.92 0.90
C ASP A 224 24.28 -13.75 2.19
N LEU A 225 23.31 -13.41 3.04
CA LEU A 225 23.14 -14.02 4.37
C LEU A 225 22.40 -15.36 4.34
N VAL A 226 21.64 -15.60 3.28
CA VAL A 226 20.73 -16.75 3.10
C VAL A 226 21.27 -17.71 2.03
N LYS A 227 20.79 -18.96 2.03
CA LYS A 227 21.21 -20.02 1.09
C LYS A 227 21.06 -19.65 -0.39
N HIS A 228 20.15 -18.75 -0.71
CA HIS A 228 19.91 -18.27 -2.06
C HIS A 228 19.97 -16.75 -2.11
N PRO A 229 20.67 -16.15 -3.08
CA PRO A 229 20.88 -14.71 -3.13
C PRO A 229 19.54 -13.97 -3.25
N LEU A 230 19.50 -12.84 -2.56
CA LEU A 230 18.37 -11.90 -2.57
C LEU A 230 18.54 -10.91 -3.72
N TYR A 231 17.42 -10.41 -4.24
CA TYR A 231 17.47 -9.30 -5.19
C TYR A 231 17.82 -7.98 -4.48
N PRO A 232 18.35 -6.96 -5.19
CA PRO A 232 18.73 -5.68 -4.58
C PRO A 232 17.63 -5.04 -3.73
N TYR A 233 16.40 -4.97 -4.25
CA TYR A 233 15.26 -4.46 -3.47
C TYR A 233 14.94 -5.37 -2.26
N GLN A 234 15.13 -6.69 -2.37
CA GLN A 234 14.90 -7.58 -1.23
C GLN A 234 15.97 -7.39 -0.14
N GLN A 235 17.21 -7.09 -0.52
CA GLN A 235 18.27 -6.72 0.41
C GLN A 235 17.93 -5.41 1.13
N GLU A 236 17.45 -4.39 0.40
CA GLU A 236 16.97 -3.15 1.03
C GLU A 236 15.81 -3.41 2.00
N GLY A 237 14.86 -4.28 1.63
CA GLY A 237 13.75 -4.64 2.51
C GLY A 237 14.19 -5.43 3.75
N MET A 238 15.16 -6.33 3.60
CA MET A 238 15.82 -7.01 4.70
C MET A 238 16.50 -6.02 5.66
N LEU A 239 17.28 -5.07 5.13
CA LEU A 239 17.96 -4.04 5.92
C LEU A 239 16.94 -3.15 6.66
N HIS A 240 15.87 -2.74 5.98
CA HIS A 240 14.80 -1.96 6.58
C HIS A 240 14.14 -2.72 7.74
N LEU A 241 13.82 -4.01 7.55
CA LEU A 241 13.26 -4.83 8.62
C LEU A 241 14.22 -4.97 9.83
N ALA A 242 15.49 -5.29 9.58
CA ALA A 242 16.46 -5.52 10.64
C ALA A 242 16.75 -4.25 11.46
N PHE A 243 16.91 -3.09 10.80
CA PHE A 243 17.35 -1.88 11.47
C PHE A 243 16.23 -0.91 11.88
N SER A 244 14.99 -1.04 11.39
CA SER A 244 13.88 -0.18 11.84
C SER A 244 13.25 -0.65 13.16
N GLY A 245 13.46 -1.90 13.57
CA GLY A 245 12.90 -2.46 14.80
C GLY A 245 11.47 -2.95 14.63
N ARG A 246 10.49 -2.06 14.83
CA ARG A 246 9.05 -2.36 14.66
C ARG A 246 8.56 -1.65 13.40
N THR A 247 8.26 -2.41 12.35
CA THR A 247 8.06 -1.85 11.01
C THR A 247 7.01 -2.61 10.19
N LEU A 248 6.43 -1.91 9.22
CA LEU A 248 5.47 -2.37 8.23
C LEU A 248 6.19 -2.56 6.89
N LEU A 249 6.21 -3.79 6.37
CA LEU A 249 6.58 -4.08 4.99
C LEU A 249 5.30 -4.22 4.17
N ALA A 250 4.97 -3.14 3.45
CA ALA A 250 3.78 -2.97 2.62
C ALA A 250 4.04 -3.17 1.12
N ASP A 251 5.14 -3.83 0.76
CA ASP A 251 5.47 -4.23 -0.62
C ASP A 251 4.30 -4.92 -1.31
N GLU A 252 4.15 -4.67 -2.61
CA GLU A 252 3.14 -5.33 -3.43
C GLU A 252 3.22 -6.87 -3.33
N MET A 253 2.08 -7.51 -3.55
CA MET A 253 1.97 -8.96 -3.55
C MET A 253 2.88 -9.61 -4.60
N GLY A 254 3.69 -10.58 -4.18
CA GLY A 254 4.59 -11.32 -5.08
C GLY A 254 6.04 -10.83 -5.10
N LEU A 255 6.37 -9.74 -4.39
CA LEU A 255 7.75 -9.23 -4.26
C LEU A 255 8.63 -10.00 -3.24
N GLY A 256 8.08 -11.01 -2.57
CA GLY A 256 8.84 -11.87 -1.65
C GLY A 256 8.99 -11.32 -0.23
N LYS A 257 7.94 -10.78 0.37
CA LYS A 257 7.95 -10.30 1.77
C LYS A 257 8.42 -11.36 2.78
N THR A 258 8.01 -12.61 2.58
CA THR A 258 8.41 -13.74 3.43
C THR A 258 9.93 -13.94 3.44
N VAL A 259 10.57 -13.94 2.27
CA VAL A 259 12.04 -14.12 2.20
C VAL A 259 12.78 -12.92 2.79
N GLN A 260 12.29 -11.69 2.59
CA GLN A 260 12.87 -10.50 3.20
C GLN A 260 12.84 -10.57 4.73
N ALA A 261 11.72 -11.04 5.31
CA ALA A 261 11.57 -11.21 6.75
C ALA A 261 12.47 -12.32 7.32
N ILE A 262 12.58 -13.46 6.62
CA ILE A 262 13.49 -14.56 7.01
C ILE A 262 14.94 -14.09 6.99
N ALA A 263 15.34 -13.38 5.93
CA ALA A 263 16.69 -12.84 5.80
C ALA A 263 16.99 -11.78 6.87
N ALA A 264 16.01 -10.95 7.23
CA ALA A 264 16.16 -9.98 8.31
C ALA A 264 16.37 -10.66 9.67
N CYS A 265 15.69 -11.77 9.93
CA CYS A 265 15.94 -12.59 11.12
C CYS A 265 17.35 -13.20 11.13
N GLU A 266 17.84 -13.71 9.99
CA GLU A 266 19.22 -14.22 9.90
C GLU A 266 20.25 -13.10 10.12
N LEU A 267 20.03 -11.91 9.58
CA LEU A 267 20.87 -10.73 9.84
C LEU A 267 20.88 -10.35 11.32
N LEU A 268 19.70 -10.29 11.95
CA LEU A 268 19.58 -9.98 13.38
C LEU A 268 20.20 -11.06 14.26
N ARG A 269 20.21 -12.32 13.82
CA ARG A 269 20.86 -13.41 14.56
C ARG A 269 22.36 -13.18 14.64
N ARG A 270 22.97 -12.69 13.56
CA ARG A 270 24.41 -12.40 13.48
C ARG A 270 24.78 -11.10 14.20
N THR A 271 23.98 -10.05 14.02
CA THR A 271 24.30 -8.69 14.50
C THR A 271 23.78 -8.38 15.90
N SER A 272 22.70 -9.04 16.33
CA SER A 272 21.96 -8.72 17.56
C SER A 272 21.67 -9.94 18.45
N ASP A 273 22.26 -11.11 18.17
CA ASP A 273 22.09 -12.38 18.90
C ASP A 273 20.62 -12.73 19.22
N ILE A 274 19.70 -12.48 18.28
CA ILE A 274 18.32 -12.94 18.47
C ILE A 274 18.27 -14.46 18.44
N ARG A 275 17.37 -15.06 19.22
CA ARG A 275 17.27 -16.53 19.37
C ARG A 275 15.88 -17.07 19.08
N ARG A 276 14.84 -16.26 19.25
CA ARG A 276 13.45 -16.70 19.21
C ARG A 276 12.61 -15.78 18.35
N VAL A 277 12.06 -16.33 17.27
CA VAL A 277 11.19 -15.64 16.33
C VAL A 277 9.81 -16.28 16.37
N LEU A 278 8.77 -15.47 16.62
CA LEU A 278 7.38 -15.90 16.54
C LEU A 278 6.76 -15.39 15.24
N VAL A 279 6.38 -16.31 14.36
CA VAL A 279 5.62 -16.02 13.14
C VAL A 279 4.14 -16.28 13.40
N ILE A 280 3.29 -15.29 13.16
CA ILE A 280 1.84 -15.38 13.24
C ILE A 280 1.28 -15.19 11.84
N SER A 281 0.78 -16.27 11.26
CA SER A 281 0.22 -16.27 9.91
C SER A 281 -1.20 -16.86 9.91
N PRO A 282 -1.98 -16.73 8.82
CA PRO A 282 -3.16 -17.56 8.63
C PRO A 282 -2.80 -19.05 8.74
N ALA A 283 -3.73 -19.87 9.24
CA ALA A 283 -3.48 -21.29 9.49
C ALA A 283 -3.05 -22.06 8.23
N SER A 284 -3.49 -21.62 7.05
CA SER A 284 -3.10 -22.19 5.76
C SER A 284 -1.63 -21.96 5.39
N LEU A 285 -0.96 -20.97 5.99
CA LEU A 285 0.38 -20.53 5.56
C LEU A 285 1.52 -21.11 6.38
N LYS A 286 1.21 -21.75 7.51
CA LYS A 286 2.26 -22.26 8.41
C LYS A 286 3.20 -23.24 7.71
N GLY A 287 2.66 -24.10 6.84
CA GLY A 287 3.47 -25.04 6.05
C GLY A 287 4.32 -24.35 4.98
N GLU A 288 3.81 -23.30 4.33
CA GLU A 288 4.60 -22.52 3.37
C GLU A 288 5.74 -21.78 4.08
N TRP A 289 5.48 -21.23 5.27
CA TRP A 289 6.53 -20.62 6.09
C TRP A 289 7.63 -21.60 6.45
N GLU A 290 7.28 -22.81 6.90
CA GLU A 290 8.23 -23.90 7.17
C GLU A 290 9.08 -24.22 5.91
N GLU A 291 8.44 -24.43 4.75
CA GLU A 291 9.13 -24.69 3.48
C GLU A 291 10.06 -23.53 3.05
N GLN A 292 9.65 -22.26 3.22
CA GLN A 292 10.49 -21.11 2.90
C GLN A 292 11.67 -20.96 3.87
N ILE A 293 11.48 -21.24 5.16
CA ILE A 293 12.55 -21.20 6.17
C ILE A 293 13.62 -22.24 5.83
N ASP A 294 13.22 -23.48 5.54
CA ASP A 294 14.14 -24.57 5.18
C ASP A 294 14.91 -24.29 3.88
N LYS A 295 14.22 -23.65 2.92
CA LYS A 295 14.80 -23.26 1.62
C LYS A 295 15.85 -22.17 1.74
N PHE A 296 15.60 -21.13 2.55
CA PHE A 296 16.47 -19.95 2.61
C PHE A 296 17.47 -19.99 3.78
N THR A 297 17.21 -20.77 4.82
CA THR A 297 18.06 -20.84 6.02
C THR A 297 18.24 -22.28 6.50
N SER A 298 19.23 -22.52 7.36
CA SER A 298 19.40 -23.81 8.05
C SER A 298 18.86 -23.78 9.49
N LEU A 299 18.08 -22.75 9.83
CA LEU A 299 17.57 -22.53 11.17
C LEU A 299 16.36 -23.41 11.45
N PRO A 300 16.23 -23.97 12.67
CA PRO A 300 15.12 -24.86 12.99
C PRO A 300 13.80 -24.08 13.06
N SER A 301 12.74 -24.69 12.56
CA SER A 301 11.37 -24.18 12.69
C SER A 301 10.44 -25.21 13.33
N CYS A 302 9.40 -24.75 14.00
CA CYS A 302 8.39 -25.60 14.64
C CYS A 302 6.98 -25.03 14.43
N ILE A 303 6.08 -25.86 13.91
CA ILE A 303 4.66 -25.52 13.81
C ILE A 303 3.97 -25.73 15.16
N ILE A 304 3.46 -24.64 15.74
CA ILE A 304 2.70 -24.68 16.99
C ILE A 304 1.29 -25.18 16.72
N GLN A 305 0.95 -26.33 17.31
CA GLN A 305 -0.33 -27.01 17.06
C GLN A 305 -0.72 -27.99 18.16
N GLY A 306 -1.99 -28.41 18.14
CA GLY A 306 -2.56 -29.35 19.10
C GLY A 306 -3.25 -28.68 20.29
N THR A 307 -3.53 -29.48 21.32
CA THR A 307 -4.18 -29.04 22.56
C THR A 307 -3.33 -28.00 23.29
N ARG A 308 -3.94 -27.19 24.17
CA ARG A 308 -3.22 -26.14 24.91
C ARG A 308 -1.99 -26.71 25.64
N ALA A 309 -2.13 -27.86 26.30
CA ALA A 309 -1.01 -28.51 27.00
C ALA A 309 0.18 -28.85 26.06
N LYS A 310 -0.09 -29.30 24.83
CA LYS A 310 0.97 -29.55 23.84
C LYS A 310 1.63 -28.25 23.37
N ARG A 311 0.84 -27.19 23.15
CA ARG A 311 1.37 -25.89 22.73
C ARG A 311 2.23 -25.24 23.81
N LEU A 312 1.84 -25.35 25.08
CA LEU A 312 2.64 -24.84 26.20
C LEU A 312 4.03 -25.47 26.24
N ARG A 313 4.12 -26.80 26.07
CA ARG A 313 5.42 -27.49 25.96
C ARG A 313 6.25 -27.01 24.77
N GLN A 314 5.62 -26.71 23.64
CA GLN A 314 6.30 -26.15 22.47
C GLN A 314 6.82 -24.72 22.71
N TYR A 315 6.22 -23.97 23.64
CA TYR A 315 6.74 -22.65 24.04
C TYR A 315 7.91 -22.76 25.03
N GLU A 316 7.97 -23.84 25.82
CA GLU A 316 9.06 -24.11 26.78
C GLU A 316 10.35 -24.56 26.09
N ASP A 317 10.24 -25.33 25.00
CA ASP A 317 11.37 -25.76 24.15
C ASP A 317 11.18 -25.26 22.70
N PRO A 318 11.37 -23.95 22.46
CA PRO A 318 11.08 -23.36 21.16
C PRO A 318 12.21 -23.59 20.15
N ALA A 319 11.83 -23.93 18.93
CA ALA A 319 12.71 -23.76 17.78
C ALA A 319 12.99 -22.27 17.53
N PHE A 320 14.02 -21.97 16.73
CA PHE A 320 14.36 -20.59 16.36
C PHE A 320 13.17 -19.87 15.73
N PHE A 321 12.46 -20.52 14.80
CA PHE A 321 11.19 -20.06 14.27
C PHE A 321 10.01 -20.85 14.84
N SER A 322 9.15 -20.16 15.59
CA SER A 322 7.89 -20.70 16.12
C SER A 322 6.71 -20.23 15.25
N LEU A 323 5.99 -21.14 14.60
CA LEU A 323 4.93 -20.81 13.63
C LEU A 323 3.53 -21.02 14.23
N ALA A 324 2.83 -19.93 14.52
CA ALA A 324 1.50 -19.89 15.13
C ALA A 324 0.44 -19.26 14.21
N ASN A 325 -0.84 -19.40 14.59
CA ASN A 325 -1.95 -18.71 13.92
C ASN A 325 -2.60 -17.63 14.77
N TYR A 326 -3.34 -16.74 14.11
CA TYR A 326 -4.01 -15.59 14.74
C TYR A 326 -5.00 -16.00 15.84
N GLU A 327 -5.71 -17.11 15.68
CA GLU A 327 -6.74 -17.56 16.60
C GLU A 327 -6.15 -18.06 17.93
N GLN A 328 -4.96 -18.67 17.91
CA GLN A 328 -4.23 -19.14 19.10
C GLN A 328 -3.86 -18.01 20.06
N MET A 329 -3.66 -16.79 19.55
CA MET A 329 -3.26 -15.64 20.38
C MET A 329 -4.30 -15.27 21.44
N ARG A 330 -5.57 -15.65 21.28
CA ARG A 330 -6.62 -15.31 22.24
C ARG A 330 -6.41 -15.96 23.61
N SER A 331 -5.82 -17.16 23.64
CA SER A 331 -5.64 -17.94 24.86
C SER A 331 -4.19 -18.00 25.35
N ASP A 332 -3.22 -17.80 24.47
CA ASP A 332 -1.82 -18.14 24.73
C ASP A 332 -0.90 -16.91 24.91
N VAL A 333 -1.44 -15.68 24.85
CA VAL A 333 -0.63 -14.44 24.87
C VAL A 333 0.21 -14.26 26.13
N GLU A 334 -0.28 -14.69 27.30
CA GLU A 334 0.51 -14.56 28.54
C GLU A 334 1.73 -15.48 28.48
N GLU A 335 1.53 -16.74 28.16
CA GLU A 335 2.60 -17.74 28.07
C GLU A 335 3.57 -17.45 26.91
N ILE A 336 3.09 -16.86 25.81
CA ILE A 336 3.98 -16.38 24.75
C ILE A 336 4.87 -15.24 25.26
N ASN A 337 4.33 -14.32 26.07
CA ASN A 337 5.12 -13.22 26.61
C ASN A 337 6.10 -13.66 27.72
N THR A 338 5.73 -14.64 28.55
CA THR A 338 6.53 -15.06 29.71
C THR A 338 7.43 -16.25 29.42
N THR A 339 6.93 -17.26 28.71
CA THR A 339 7.64 -18.52 28.45
C THR A 339 8.42 -18.44 27.14
N LEU A 340 7.75 -18.18 26.01
CA LEU A 340 8.43 -18.07 24.72
C LEU A 340 9.32 -16.82 24.68
N ALA A 341 8.80 -15.67 25.12
CA ALA A 341 9.45 -14.37 25.13
C ALA A 341 10.22 -14.05 23.82
N PRO A 342 9.51 -13.92 22.68
CA PRO A 342 10.13 -13.80 21.37
C PRO A 342 10.88 -12.48 21.16
N ASP A 343 12.08 -12.56 20.59
CA ASP A 343 12.92 -11.42 20.23
C ASP A 343 12.40 -10.68 19.00
N VAL A 344 11.74 -11.41 18.09
CA VAL A 344 11.07 -10.88 16.90
C VAL A 344 9.67 -11.47 16.76
N ILE A 345 8.68 -10.61 16.47
CA ILE A 345 7.33 -11.05 16.08
C ILE A 345 7.06 -10.69 14.63
N ILE A 346 6.69 -11.68 13.82
CA ILE A 346 6.29 -11.48 12.43
C ILE A 346 4.79 -11.68 12.31
N LEU A 347 4.07 -10.67 11.84
CA LEU A 347 2.64 -10.76 11.49
C LEU A 347 2.51 -10.83 9.97
N ASP A 348 2.18 -11.99 9.44
CA ASP A 348 1.92 -12.17 8.01
C ASP A 348 0.43 -12.00 7.69
N GLU A 349 0.11 -11.42 6.54
CA GLU A 349 -1.25 -11.06 6.14
C GLU A 349 -1.98 -10.24 7.23
N ALA A 350 -1.32 -9.16 7.66
CA ALA A 350 -1.74 -8.33 8.79
C ALA A 350 -3.10 -7.64 8.66
N GLN A 351 -3.75 -7.70 7.49
CA GLN A 351 -5.17 -7.33 7.34
C GLN A 351 -6.09 -8.13 8.28
N ARG A 352 -5.63 -9.28 8.82
CA ARG A 352 -6.33 -10.04 9.87
C ARG A 352 -6.58 -9.23 11.15
N ILE A 353 -5.77 -8.21 11.44
CA ILE A 353 -5.93 -7.35 12.63
C ILE A 353 -6.48 -5.96 12.30
N LYS A 354 -7.06 -5.76 11.10
CA LYS A 354 -7.59 -4.47 10.66
C LYS A 354 -8.67 -3.89 11.58
N ASN A 355 -9.52 -4.75 12.14
CA ASN A 355 -10.52 -4.33 13.11
C ASN A 355 -9.97 -4.40 14.54
N TRP A 356 -9.69 -3.22 15.09
CA TRP A 356 -9.12 -3.04 16.44
C TRP A 356 -10.01 -3.56 17.58
N GLN A 357 -11.32 -3.72 17.36
CA GLN A 357 -12.27 -4.17 18.39
C GLN A 357 -12.28 -5.70 18.55
N THR A 358 -11.68 -6.43 17.61
CA THR A 358 -11.69 -7.89 17.66
C THR A 358 -10.83 -8.40 18.82
N LYS A 359 -11.28 -9.46 19.50
CA LYS A 359 -10.51 -10.11 20.57
C LYS A 359 -9.11 -10.53 20.10
N THR A 360 -8.99 -10.96 18.84
CA THR A 360 -7.70 -11.31 18.21
C THR A 360 -6.77 -10.09 18.12
N ALA A 361 -7.22 -8.96 17.56
CA ALA A 361 -6.40 -7.76 17.46
C ALA A 361 -5.99 -7.23 18.83
N ILE A 362 -6.90 -7.25 19.82
CA ILE A 362 -6.60 -6.87 21.20
C ILE A 362 -5.51 -7.78 21.80
N SER A 363 -5.60 -9.09 21.55
CA SER A 363 -4.63 -10.06 22.08
C SER A 363 -3.25 -9.88 21.44
N ILE A 364 -3.19 -9.70 20.11
CA ILE A 364 -1.92 -9.46 19.40
C ILE A 364 -1.23 -8.17 19.86
N LYS A 365 -2.01 -7.11 20.12
CA LYS A 365 -1.48 -5.84 20.65
C LYS A 365 -0.86 -5.93 22.05
N ARG A 366 -1.09 -7.04 22.77
CA ARG A 366 -0.47 -7.30 24.08
C ARG A 366 0.85 -8.05 23.99
N LEU A 367 1.21 -8.56 22.81
CA LEU A 367 2.49 -9.23 22.60
C LEU A 367 3.64 -8.24 22.73
N LYS A 368 4.68 -8.62 23.46
CA LYS A 368 5.85 -7.77 23.73
C LYS A 368 7.06 -8.36 23.01
N SER A 369 7.71 -7.52 22.19
CA SER A 369 8.95 -7.89 21.51
C SER A 369 9.73 -6.64 21.07
N PRO A 370 11.07 -6.61 21.15
CA PRO A 370 11.89 -5.51 20.65
C PRO A 370 11.71 -5.24 19.14
N TYR A 371 11.49 -6.31 18.37
CA TYR A 371 11.29 -6.26 16.93
C TYR A 371 9.88 -6.75 16.55
N ALA A 372 9.29 -6.11 15.56
CA ALA A 372 8.01 -6.55 15.00
C ALA A 372 7.93 -6.26 13.50
N PHE A 373 7.75 -7.29 12.69
CA PHE A 373 7.61 -7.17 11.24
C PHE A 373 6.17 -7.42 10.86
N VAL A 374 5.50 -6.40 10.35
CA VAL A 374 4.14 -6.52 9.85
C VAL A 374 4.20 -6.61 8.34
N LEU A 375 3.75 -7.73 7.78
CA LEU A 375 3.78 -7.99 6.35
C LEU A 375 2.35 -7.92 5.79
N THR A 376 2.14 -7.07 4.79
CA THR A 376 0.85 -6.99 4.07
C THR A 376 1.07 -6.48 2.65
N GLY A 377 0.33 -7.03 1.68
CA GLY A 377 0.31 -6.47 0.31
C GLY A 377 -0.68 -5.31 0.15
N THR A 378 -1.62 -5.18 1.08
CA THR A 378 -2.75 -4.25 1.01
C THR A 378 -2.98 -3.66 2.40
N PRO A 379 -2.18 -2.66 2.80
CA PRO A 379 -2.28 -2.07 4.15
C PRO A 379 -3.62 -1.38 4.42
N ILE A 380 -4.31 -0.94 3.35
CA ILE A 380 -5.66 -0.39 3.40
C ILE A 380 -6.50 -1.11 2.34
N GLU A 381 -7.64 -1.69 2.74
CA GLU A 381 -8.59 -2.33 1.81
C GLU A 381 -9.82 -1.44 1.58
N ASN A 382 -10.37 -0.86 2.67
CA ASN A 382 -11.66 -0.16 2.60
C ASN A 382 -11.66 1.19 3.31
N ARG A 383 -10.96 1.32 4.44
CA ARG A 383 -11.02 2.53 5.26
C ARG A 383 -9.69 2.79 5.96
N ILE A 384 -9.35 4.07 6.16
CA ILE A 384 -8.11 4.48 6.82
C ILE A 384 -8.02 4.05 8.30
N ASP A 385 -9.12 3.69 8.97
CA ASP A 385 -9.03 3.13 10.32
C ASP A 385 -8.40 1.72 10.38
N GLU A 386 -8.33 1.03 9.23
CA GLU A 386 -7.63 -0.26 9.11
C GLU A 386 -6.12 -0.08 9.37
N ILE A 387 -5.50 0.99 8.83
CA ILE A 387 -4.08 1.28 9.07
C ILE A 387 -3.83 1.72 10.51
N TYR A 388 -4.76 2.43 11.15
CA TYR A 388 -4.65 2.79 12.57
C TYR A 388 -4.49 1.54 13.44
N SER A 389 -5.27 0.48 13.19
CA SER A 389 -5.17 -0.75 13.99
C SER A 389 -3.81 -1.43 13.86
N ILE A 390 -3.25 -1.45 12.65
CA ILE A 390 -1.94 -2.02 12.35
C ILE A 390 -0.82 -1.19 13.01
N VAL A 391 -0.84 0.13 12.82
CA VAL A 391 0.17 1.03 13.39
C VAL A 391 0.11 1.04 14.91
N GLN A 392 -1.06 0.91 15.51
CA GLN A 392 -1.18 0.78 16.97
C GLN A 392 -0.40 -0.44 17.52
N PHE A 393 -0.26 -1.52 16.74
CA PHE A 393 0.60 -2.64 17.13
C PHE A 393 2.08 -2.28 17.00
N LEU A 394 2.48 -1.56 15.94
CA LEU A 394 3.86 -1.17 15.71
C LEU A 394 4.35 -0.12 16.72
N ASP A 395 3.70 1.04 16.71
CA ASP A 395 3.92 2.12 17.66
C ASP A 395 2.63 2.96 17.82
N PRO A 396 1.96 2.89 18.98
CA PRO A 396 0.73 3.64 19.22
C PRO A 396 0.95 5.17 19.36
N HIS A 397 2.18 5.67 19.46
CA HIS A 397 2.45 7.10 19.57
C HIS A 397 2.35 7.84 18.22
N ILE A 398 2.50 7.14 17.09
CA ILE A 398 2.48 7.74 15.75
C ILE A 398 1.14 8.43 15.45
N PHE A 399 0.04 7.77 15.77
CA PHE A 399 -1.32 8.32 15.59
C PHE A 399 -1.98 8.74 16.90
N GLY A 400 -1.41 8.36 18.04
CA GLY A 400 -2.01 8.61 19.35
C GLY A 400 -3.36 7.90 19.52
N PRO A 401 -4.29 8.46 20.30
CA PRO A 401 -5.58 7.83 20.57
C PRO A 401 -6.52 7.96 19.38
N LEU A 402 -7.43 7.00 19.24
CA LEU A 402 -8.39 6.95 18.13
C LEU A 402 -9.22 8.25 17.97
N PHE A 403 -9.57 8.95 19.05
CA PHE A 403 -10.32 10.21 18.93
C PHE A 403 -9.51 11.32 18.23
N ARG A 404 -8.18 11.37 18.43
CA ARG A 404 -7.29 12.30 17.73
C ARG A 404 -7.12 11.87 16.28
N PHE A 405 -6.88 10.59 16.04
CA PHE A 405 -6.82 10.05 14.68
C PHE A 405 -8.09 10.41 13.89
N ASN A 406 -9.27 10.19 14.49
CA ASN A 406 -10.54 10.52 13.86
C ASN A 406 -10.67 12.02 13.58
N ARG A 407 -10.26 12.87 14.52
CA ARG A 407 -10.26 14.32 14.32
C ARG A 407 -9.27 14.74 13.23
N ASP A 408 -8.06 14.21 13.23
CA ASP A 408 -6.99 14.64 12.32
C ASP A 408 -7.28 14.23 10.88
N PHE A 409 -7.86 13.03 10.66
CA PHE A 409 -7.94 12.43 9.33
C PHE A 409 -9.36 12.21 8.79
N TYR A 410 -10.42 12.37 9.59
CA TYR A 410 -11.80 12.38 9.08
C TYR A 410 -12.36 13.79 9.01
N LYS A 411 -13.13 14.06 7.96
CA LYS A 411 -14.13 15.13 7.92
C LYS A 411 -15.38 14.63 8.64
N LEU A 412 -15.87 15.41 9.60
CA LEU A 412 -17.04 15.07 10.40
C LEU A 412 -18.19 16.03 10.10
N ASP A 413 -19.42 15.53 10.06
CA ASP A 413 -20.63 16.36 10.02
C ASP A 413 -20.92 17.01 11.38
N GLU A 414 -21.95 17.86 11.44
CA GLU A 414 -22.44 18.52 12.67
C GLU A 414 -22.81 17.52 13.79
N LYS A 415 -23.11 16.27 13.43
CA LYS A 415 -23.46 15.18 14.36
C LYS A 415 -22.26 14.29 14.69
N GLY A 416 -21.05 14.68 14.29
CA GLY A 416 -19.81 13.97 14.56
C GLY A 416 -19.64 12.66 13.79
N ARG A 417 -20.28 12.51 12.62
CA ARG A 417 -20.19 11.34 11.75
C ARG A 417 -19.20 11.58 10.63
N ALA A 418 -18.44 10.56 10.27
CA ALA A 418 -17.51 10.60 9.16
C ALA A 418 -18.23 10.82 7.81
N VAL A 419 -17.93 11.94 7.16
CA VAL A 419 -18.39 12.32 5.82
C VAL A 419 -17.25 12.43 4.81
N GLY A 420 -16.00 12.32 5.27
CA GLY A 420 -14.84 12.32 4.39
C GLY A 420 -13.53 12.09 5.13
N TYR A 421 -12.46 12.21 4.37
CA TYR A 421 -11.08 12.17 4.78
C TYR A 421 -10.43 13.53 4.53
N ARG A 422 -9.46 13.88 5.37
CA ARG A 422 -8.64 15.08 5.26
C ARG A 422 -7.21 14.79 5.70
N ASN A 423 -6.28 15.68 5.36
CA ASN A 423 -4.88 15.59 5.78
C ASN A 423 -4.21 14.25 5.42
N LEU A 424 -4.56 13.67 4.26
CA LEU A 424 -4.00 12.38 3.83
C LEU A 424 -2.48 12.45 3.59
N ASP A 425 -1.96 13.61 3.19
CA ASP A 425 -0.51 13.80 3.05
C ASP A 425 0.22 13.71 4.41
N GLN A 426 -0.41 14.23 5.46
CA GLN A 426 0.12 14.11 6.82
C GLN A 426 0.05 12.67 7.32
N LEU A 427 -1.00 11.93 6.96
CA LEU A 427 -1.12 10.51 7.27
C LEU A 427 0.06 9.75 6.64
N HIS A 428 0.32 9.98 5.35
CA HIS A 428 1.45 9.37 4.65
C HIS A 428 2.80 9.75 5.28
N LYS A 429 3.04 11.04 5.56
CA LYS A 429 4.28 11.51 6.22
C LYS A 429 4.55 10.85 7.58
N ARG A 430 3.49 10.57 8.36
CA ARG A 430 3.62 9.87 9.65
C ARG A 430 3.90 8.36 9.48
N LEU A 431 3.53 7.76 8.35
CA LEU A 431 3.79 6.34 8.05
C LEU A 431 5.20 6.09 7.50
N LEU A 432 5.76 7.02 6.72
CA LEU A 432 7.05 6.87 6.05
C LEU A 432 8.18 6.28 6.93
N PRO A 433 8.39 6.71 8.19
CA PRO A 433 9.51 6.20 8.99
C PRO A 433 9.39 4.73 9.39
N ILE A 434 8.17 4.17 9.36
CA ILE A 434 7.89 2.80 9.79
C ILE A 434 7.37 1.91 8.67
N MET A 435 7.23 2.43 7.44
CA MET A 435 6.60 1.73 6.33
C MET A 435 7.52 1.74 5.11
N LEU A 436 7.86 0.55 4.62
CA LEU A 436 8.47 0.37 3.30
C LEU A 436 7.42 -0.21 2.36
N ARG A 437 7.20 0.45 1.23
CA ARG A 437 6.25 0.04 0.20
C ARG A 437 6.86 0.28 -1.18
N ARG A 438 6.86 -0.77 -2.00
CA ARG A 438 7.30 -0.74 -3.40
C ARG A 438 6.28 -1.42 -4.29
N ARG A 439 6.10 -0.87 -5.49
CA ARG A 439 5.27 -1.44 -6.56
C ARG A 439 6.09 -2.36 -7.46
N LYS A 440 5.45 -3.27 -8.18
CA LYS A 440 6.15 -4.10 -9.18
C LYS A 440 6.79 -3.28 -10.28
N GLU A 441 6.09 -2.25 -10.75
CA GLU A 441 6.55 -1.30 -11.77
C GLU A 441 7.86 -0.60 -11.37
N GLU A 442 8.00 -0.24 -10.08
CA GLU A 442 9.19 0.44 -9.53
C GLU A 442 10.40 -0.49 -9.40
N VAL A 443 10.16 -1.79 -9.48
CA VAL A 443 11.17 -2.85 -9.30
C VAL A 443 11.45 -3.54 -10.66
N GLU A 444 10.79 -3.13 -11.74
CA GLU A 444 10.67 -3.91 -12.96
C GLU A 444 11.82 -3.74 -13.95
N GLY A 445 12.57 -4.85 -14.09
CA GLY A 445 13.18 -5.34 -15.32
C GLY A 445 13.15 -6.89 -15.40
N GLN A 446 12.34 -7.57 -14.57
CA GLN A 446 12.45 -9.03 -14.32
C GLN A 446 11.13 -9.78 -14.06
N LEU A 447 9.96 -9.16 -14.24
CA LEU A 447 8.68 -9.89 -14.18
C LEU A 447 8.18 -10.17 -15.60
N PRO A 448 7.65 -11.38 -15.86
CA PRO A 448 7.04 -11.66 -17.15
C PRO A 448 5.74 -10.86 -17.30
N GLY A 449 5.44 -10.46 -18.54
CA GLY A 449 4.22 -9.72 -18.85
C GLY A 449 2.95 -10.40 -18.32
N ARG A 450 1.97 -9.58 -17.92
CA ARG A 450 0.65 -10.02 -17.47
C ARG A 450 -0.40 -9.50 -18.43
N THR A 451 -1.24 -10.40 -18.94
CA THR A 451 -2.39 -10.04 -19.76
C THR A 451 -3.68 -10.35 -18.99
N ILE A 452 -4.59 -9.38 -18.91
CA ILE A 452 -5.89 -9.57 -18.25
C ILE A 452 -6.98 -9.51 -19.33
N ASN A 453 -7.66 -10.63 -19.54
CA ASN A 453 -8.78 -10.74 -20.45
C ASN A 453 -10.07 -10.90 -19.63
N THR A 454 -11.08 -10.08 -19.93
CA THR A 454 -12.41 -10.21 -19.31
C THR A 454 -13.41 -10.64 -20.38
N TYR A 455 -13.99 -11.82 -20.21
CA TYR A 455 -14.97 -12.39 -21.13
C TYR A 455 -16.37 -12.18 -20.57
N PHE A 456 -17.21 -11.52 -21.37
CA PHE A 456 -18.60 -11.26 -21.03
C PHE A 456 -19.50 -12.38 -21.53
N VAL A 457 -19.97 -13.23 -20.61
CA VAL A 457 -20.78 -14.40 -20.93
C VAL A 457 -22.27 -14.05 -20.81
N PRO A 458 -23.09 -14.22 -21.85
CA PRO A 458 -24.53 -13.99 -21.75
C PRO A 458 -25.19 -15.05 -20.85
N MET A 459 -26.13 -14.61 -20.00
CA MET A 459 -26.92 -15.52 -19.17
C MET A 459 -27.89 -16.35 -20.01
N HIS A 460 -28.13 -17.59 -19.62
CA HIS A 460 -29.16 -18.43 -20.22
C HIS A 460 -30.57 -17.91 -19.90
N LYS A 461 -31.57 -18.21 -20.73
CA LYS A 461 -32.98 -17.77 -20.53
C LYS A 461 -33.49 -18.09 -19.11
N GLU A 462 -33.20 -19.30 -18.62
CA GLU A 462 -33.55 -19.75 -17.27
C GLU A 462 -32.83 -18.94 -16.17
N GLN A 463 -31.55 -18.59 -16.37
CA GLN A 463 -30.82 -17.74 -15.44
C GLN A 463 -31.42 -16.34 -15.40
N VAL A 464 -31.73 -15.75 -16.56
CA VAL A 464 -32.35 -14.42 -16.68
C VAL A 464 -33.69 -14.38 -15.94
N LEU A 465 -34.54 -15.39 -16.14
CA LEU A 465 -35.84 -15.48 -15.47
C LEU A 465 -35.67 -15.48 -13.94
N ARG A 466 -34.86 -16.41 -13.40
CA ARG A 466 -34.64 -16.52 -11.96
C ARG A 466 -33.93 -15.29 -11.39
N TYR A 467 -32.99 -14.70 -12.14
CA TYR A 467 -32.28 -13.50 -11.74
C TYR A 467 -33.24 -12.31 -11.62
N GLY A 468 -34.13 -12.13 -12.61
CA GLY A 468 -35.13 -11.05 -12.63
C GLY A 468 -36.09 -11.08 -11.44
N GLU A 469 -36.42 -12.27 -10.92
CA GLU A 469 -37.23 -12.39 -9.69
C GLU A 469 -36.53 -11.77 -8.47
N TYR A 470 -35.23 -12.05 -8.29
CA TYR A 470 -34.46 -11.48 -7.20
C TYR A 470 -34.20 -10.00 -7.44
N GLU A 471 -33.85 -9.60 -8.66
CA GLU A 471 -33.63 -8.19 -9.04
C GLU A 471 -34.85 -7.32 -8.69
N SER A 472 -36.06 -7.80 -9.00
CA SER A 472 -37.32 -7.11 -8.64
C SER A 472 -37.49 -6.96 -7.12
N ARG A 473 -37.09 -7.97 -6.33
CA ARG A 473 -37.13 -7.90 -4.86
C ARG A 473 -36.09 -6.92 -4.31
N VAL A 474 -34.88 -6.91 -4.89
CA VAL A 474 -33.82 -5.95 -4.54
C VAL A 474 -34.27 -4.53 -4.89
N ALA A 475 -34.85 -4.30 -6.06
CA ALA A 475 -35.37 -2.99 -6.49
C ALA A 475 -36.44 -2.45 -5.52
N ARG A 476 -37.35 -3.30 -5.03
CA ARG A 476 -38.33 -2.92 -4.00
C ARG A 476 -37.68 -2.50 -2.67
N LEU A 477 -36.69 -3.25 -2.22
CA LEU A 477 -35.95 -2.92 -0.99
C LEU A 477 -35.11 -1.65 -1.18
N ALA A 478 -34.50 -1.46 -2.35
CA ALA A 478 -33.78 -0.24 -2.71
C ALA A 478 -34.68 0.99 -2.70
N ALA A 479 -35.88 0.91 -3.30
CA ALA A 479 -36.87 1.98 -3.28
C ALA A 479 -37.32 2.32 -1.84
N THR A 480 -37.45 1.31 -0.99
CA THR A 480 -37.74 1.49 0.45
C THR A 480 -36.56 2.17 1.15
N ALA A 481 -35.34 1.77 0.84
CA ALA A 481 -34.11 2.33 1.37
C ALA A 481 -33.96 3.81 1.01
N LYS A 482 -34.43 4.26 -0.17
CA LYS A 482 -34.45 5.68 -0.55
C LYS A 482 -35.36 6.50 0.37
N LYS A 483 -36.55 5.99 0.68
CA LYS A 483 -37.55 6.68 1.51
C LYS A 483 -37.18 6.70 3.01
N ARG A 484 -36.69 5.58 3.55
CA ARG A 484 -36.32 5.45 4.96
C ARG A 484 -35.15 4.50 5.19
N PRO A 485 -34.49 4.52 6.36
CA PRO A 485 -33.55 3.46 6.73
C PRO A 485 -34.23 2.09 6.72
N LEU A 486 -33.53 1.10 6.16
CA LEU A 486 -33.98 -0.29 6.21
C LEU A 486 -33.89 -0.83 7.63
N LYS A 487 -34.87 -1.65 8.01
CA LYS A 487 -34.83 -2.43 9.25
C LYS A 487 -33.74 -3.51 9.15
N LYS A 488 -33.35 -4.07 10.29
CA LYS A 488 -32.31 -5.11 10.32
C LYS A 488 -32.71 -6.31 9.45
N GLU A 489 -33.97 -6.74 9.52
CA GLU A 489 -34.50 -7.86 8.75
C GLU A 489 -34.49 -7.56 7.24
N GLU A 490 -34.83 -6.33 6.85
CA GLU A 490 -34.82 -5.88 5.45
C GLU A 490 -33.39 -5.79 4.88
N MET A 491 -32.42 -5.40 5.72
CA MET A 491 -31.01 -5.40 5.36
C MET A 491 -30.47 -6.83 5.16
N GLU A 492 -30.83 -7.76 6.04
CA GLU A 492 -30.46 -9.18 5.93
C GLU A 492 -31.08 -9.80 4.66
N GLN A 493 -32.35 -9.49 4.36
CA GLN A 493 -33.01 -9.93 3.12
C GLN A 493 -32.34 -9.37 1.86
N LEU A 494 -31.97 -8.09 1.87
CA LEU A 494 -31.27 -7.47 0.74
C LEU A 494 -29.92 -8.14 0.49
N GLN A 495 -29.14 -8.41 1.54
CA GLN A 495 -27.87 -9.12 1.43
C GLN A 495 -28.07 -10.53 0.87
N LEU A 496 -29.10 -11.24 1.32
CA LEU A 496 -29.46 -12.56 0.81
C LEU A 496 -29.78 -12.52 -0.69
N TYR A 497 -30.64 -11.59 -1.13
CA TYR A 497 -31.02 -11.49 -2.55
C TYR A 497 -29.84 -11.12 -3.45
N LEU A 498 -28.98 -10.20 -3.02
CA LEU A 498 -27.75 -9.88 -3.75
C LEU A 498 -26.82 -11.10 -3.85
N ALA A 499 -26.72 -11.92 -2.79
CA ALA A 499 -25.96 -13.17 -2.83
C ALA A 499 -26.58 -14.18 -3.81
N CYS A 500 -27.91 -14.35 -3.81
CA CYS A 500 -28.61 -15.22 -4.77
C CYS A 500 -28.39 -14.77 -6.22
N MET A 501 -28.45 -13.46 -6.49
CA MET A 501 -28.17 -12.89 -7.81
C MET A 501 -26.75 -13.26 -8.29
N ARG A 502 -25.75 -13.19 -7.41
CA ARG A 502 -24.37 -13.61 -7.73
C ARG A 502 -24.27 -15.11 -7.99
N MET A 503 -24.91 -15.94 -7.17
CA MET A 503 -24.93 -17.39 -7.39
C MET A 503 -25.54 -17.73 -8.76
N LEU A 504 -26.62 -17.05 -9.15
CA LEU A 504 -27.28 -17.22 -10.45
C LEU A 504 -26.41 -16.77 -11.63
N CYS A 505 -25.52 -15.79 -11.44
CA CYS A 505 -24.56 -15.38 -12.47
C CYS A 505 -23.64 -16.54 -12.88
N ASP A 506 -23.26 -17.40 -11.93
CA ASP A 506 -22.46 -18.59 -12.20
C ASP A 506 -23.31 -19.73 -12.75
N THR A 507 -24.30 -20.15 -11.96
CA THR A 507 -25.21 -21.23 -12.33
C THR A 507 -26.41 -21.32 -11.39
N PRO A 508 -27.62 -21.63 -11.90
CA PRO A 508 -28.75 -21.99 -11.06
C PRO A 508 -28.49 -23.21 -10.16
N TYR A 509 -27.54 -24.08 -10.54
CA TYR A 509 -27.17 -25.28 -9.77
C TYR A 509 -26.76 -24.98 -8.32
N ILE A 510 -26.23 -23.78 -8.07
CA ILE A 510 -25.86 -23.36 -6.72
C ILE A 510 -27.09 -23.23 -5.82
N LEU A 511 -28.25 -22.82 -6.36
CA LEU A 511 -29.49 -22.68 -5.59
C LEU A 511 -30.41 -23.90 -5.73
N ASP A 512 -30.44 -24.51 -6.91
CA ASP A 512 -31.33 -25.59 -7.31
C ASP A 512 -30.52 -26.70 -8.01
N GLN A 513 -30.33 -27.81 -7.31
CA GLN A 513 -29.45 -28.90 -7.77
C GLN A 513 -29.98 -29.65 -8.99
N ASP A 514 -31.26 -29.48 -9.33
CA ASP A 514 -31.86 -30.11 -10.51
C ASP A 514 -31.53 -29.33 -11.80
N CYS A 515 -31.16 -28.05 -11.68
CA CYS A 515 -30.84 -27.19 -12.82
C CYS A 515 -29.33 -27.04 -13.03
N ARG A 516 -28.75 -27.88 -13.92
CA ARG A 516 -27.30 -27.88 -14.23
C ARG A 516 -26.87 -26.93 -15.36
N ILE A 517 -27.69 -25.93 -15.67
CA ILE A 517 -27.39 -24.96 -16.73
C ILE A 517 -26.24 -24.04 -16.29
N SER A 518 -25.19 -23.89 -17.09
CA SER A 518 -24.14 -22.91 -16.84
C SER A 518 -23.46 -22.47 -18.14
N PRO A 519 -23.78 -21.28 -18.67
CA PRO A 519 -23.08 -20.69 -19.81
C PRO A 519 -21.61 -20.45 -19.51
N LYS A 520 -21.26 -20.01 -18.30
CA LYS A 520 -19.86 -19.85 -17.88
C LYS A 520 -19.08 -21.16 -17.93
N LEU A 521 -19.69 -22.29 -17.55
CA LEU A 521 -19.06 -23.61 -17.67
C LEU A 521 -18.83 -24.01 -19.14
N LYS A 522 -19.77 -23.67 -20.03
CA LYS A 522 -19.61 -23.92 -21.47
C LYS A 522 -18.45 -23.09 -22.04
N GLU A 523 -18.40 -21.81 -21.70
CA GLU A 523 -17.31 -20.91 -22.11
C GLU A 523 -15.96 -21.36 -21.55
N LEU A 524 -15.92 -21.73 -20.26
CA LEU A 524 -14.76 -22.33 -19.62
C LEU A 524 -14.29 -23.57 -20.39
N GLY A 525 -15.21 -24.44 -20.81
CA GLY A 525 -14.88 -25.61 -21.62
C GLY A 525 -14.21 -25.28 -22.95
N SER A 526 -14.64 -24.20 -23.62
CA SER A 526 -14.01 -23.71 -24.85
C SER A 526 -12.61 -23.15 -24.59
N ILE A 527 -12.48 -22.29 -23.57
CA ILE A 527 -11.21 -21.68 -23.15
C ILE A 527 -10.20 -22.76 -22.74
N LEU A 528 -10.65 -23.77 -21.98
CA LEU A 528 -9.79 -24.88 -21.58
C LEU A 528 -9.31 -25.70 -22.78
N LYS A 529 -10.11 -25.84 -23.84
CA LYS A 529 -9.66 -26.55 -25.05
C LYS A 529 -8.59 -25.75 -25.79
N GLU A 530 -8.85 -24.48 -26.05
CA GLU A 530 -7.92 -23.57 -26.72
C GLU A 530 -6.56 -23.53 -26.01
N ILE A 531 -6.57 -23.33 -24.69
CA ILE A 531 -5.33 -23.29 -23.90
C ILE A 531 -4.60 -24.64 -23.88
N MET A 532 -5.33 -25.77 -23.88
CA MET A 532 -4.67 -27.09 -23.90
C MET A 532 -4.16 -27.48 -25.30
N GLU A 533 -4.66 -26.84 -26.38
CA GLU A 533 -4.16 -27.04 -27.75
C GLU A 533 -2.85 -26.28 -27.97
N ASP A 534 -2.70 -25.08 -27.40
CA ASP A 534 -1.50 -24.24 -27.52
C ASP A 534 -0.28 -24.75 -26.75
N GLY A 535 -0.47 -25.71 -25.83
CA GLY A 535 0.62 -26.45 -25.21
C GLY A 535 0.40 -26.88 -23.76
N ASP A 536 1.51 -27.18 -23.10
CA ASP A 536 1.56 -27.73 -21.75
C ASP A 536 1.43 -26.63 -20.68
N HIS A 537 0.20 -26.13 -20.51
CA HIS A 537 -0.15 -25.10 -19.53
C HIS A 537 -0.68 -25.71 -18.22
N LYS A 538 -0.42 -25.05 -17.09
CA LYS A 538 -1.06 -25.38 -15.81
C LYS A 538 -1.99 -24.23 -15.41
N ILE A 539 -3.24 -24.58 -15.09
CA ILE A 539 -4.33 -23.61 -14.95
C ILE A 539 -4.85 -23.62 -13.51
N ILE A 540 -5.01 -22.43 -12.93
CA ILE A 540 -5.68 -22.25 -11.64
C ILE A 540 -7.09 -21.72 -11.89
N ILE A 541 -8.11 -22.38 -11.36
CA ILE A 541 -9.51 -21.97 -11.46
C ILE A 541 -10.01 -21.61 -10.06
N PHE A 542 -10.45 -20.36 -9.90
CA PHE A 542 -11.03 -19.85 -8.67
C PHE A 542 -12.55 -19.70 -8.79
N SER A 543 -13.25 -20.10 -7.72
CA SER A 543 -14.65 -19.74 -7.51
C SER A 543 -14.99 -19.52 -6.02
N GLU A 544 -15.85 -18.56 -5.71
CA GLU A 544 -16.43 -18.40 -4.37
C GLU A 544 -17.33 -19.60 -3.97
N TRP A 545 -17.89 -20.33 -4.94
CA TRP A 545 -18.92 -21.34 -4.70
C TRP A 545 -18.43 -22.76 -4.95
N GLU A 546 -18.45 -23.60 -3.90
CA GLU A 546 -18.03 -25.00 -3.99
C GLU A 546 -18.84 -25.81 -5.02
N ARG A 547 -20.15 -25.53 -5.15
CA ARG A 547 -21.01 -26.20 -6.14
C ARG A 547 -20.63 -25.87 -7.58
N MET A 548 -20.10 -24.67 -7.83
CA MET A 548 -19.56 -24.33 -9.16
C MET A 548 -18.30 -25.15 -9.44
N LEU A 549 -17.41 -25.29 -8.45
CA LEU A 549 -16.22 -26.15 -8.59
C LEU A 549 -16.60 -27.62 -8.85
N GLN A 550 -17.68 -28.14 -8.27
CA GLN A 550 -18.17 -29.50 -8.56
C GLN A 550 -18.55 -29.68 -10.03
N LEU A 551 -19.17 -28.68 -10.66
CA LEU A 551 -19.47 -28.71 -12.10
C LEU A 551 -18.18 -28.67 -12.93
N VAL A 552 -17.19 -27.89 -12.51
CA VAL A 552 -15.86 -27.83 -13.15
C VAL A 552 -15.14 -29.17 -13.03
N GLN A 553 -15.23 -29.86 -11.89
CA GLN A 553 -14.67 -31.21 -11.71
C GLN A 553 -15.30 -32.19 -12.71
N ALA A 554 -16.63 -32.24 -12.79
CA ALA A 554 -17.32 -33.10 -13.73
C ALA A 554 -16.99 -32.77 -15.19
N GLN A 555 -16.74 -31.49 -15.52
CA GLN A 555 -16.31 -31.07 -16.85
C GLN A 555 -14.86 -31.48 -17.13
N ALA A 556 -13.96 -31.34 -16.16
CA ALA A 556 -12.56 -31.77 -16.27
C ALA A 556 -12.46 -33.29 -16.47
N GLU A 557 -13.25 -34.08 -15.74
CA GLU A 557 -13.33 -35.54 -15.90
C GLU A 557 -13.79 -35.95 -17.29
N LYS A 558 -14.82 -35.29 -17.83
CA LYS A 558 -15.29 -35.50 -19.21
C LYS A 558 -14.23 -35.17 -20.26
N MET A 559 -13.34 -34.22 -19.97
CA MET A 559 -12.24 -33.82 -20.84
C MET A 559 -10.97 -34.66 -20.59
N GLY A 560 -10.97 -35.59 -19.62
CA GLY A 560 -9.81 -36.40 -19.27
C GLY A 560 -8.68 -35.62 -18.60
N LEU A 561 -8.97 -34.45 -18.01
CA LEU A 561 -7.97 -33.58 -17.38
C LEU A 561 -7.80 -33.91 -15.90
N GLY A 562 -6.56 -34.16 -15.47
CA GLY A 562 -6.22 -34.32 -14.06
C GLY A 562 -6.36 -33.00 -13.30
N TYR A 563 -6.95 -33.06 -12.10
CA TYR A 563 -7.16 -31.89 -11.25
C TYR A 563 -6.80 -32.16 -9.78
N ALA A 564 -6.42 -31.09 -9.08
CA ALA A 564 -6.25 -31.04 -7.64
C ALA A 564 -7.29 -30.09 -7.02
N LEU A 565 -7.82 -30.44 -5.85
CA LEU A 565 -8.88 -29.67 -5.18
C LEU A 565 -8.39 -29.03 -3.89
N HIS A 566 -8.68 -27.74 -3.70
CA HIS A 566 -8.38 -27.01 -2.47
C HIS A 566 -9.60 -26.27 -1.94
N THR A 567 -10.29 -26.87 -0.97
CA THR A 567 -11.44 -26.26 -0.29
C THR A 567 -11.31 -26.30 1.22
N GLY A 568 -12.09 -25.46 1.91
CA GLY A 568 -12.12 -25.38 3.37
C GLY A 568 -12.49 -26.68 4.08
N LYS A 569 -13.15 -27.63 3.39
CA LYS A 569 -13.55 -28.93 3.93
C LYS A 569 -12.41 -29.96 3.93
N ILE A 570 -11.37 -29.76 3.13
CA ILE A 570 -10.25 -30.71 3.05
C ILE A 570 -9.42 -30.58 4.34
N PRO A 571 -9.11 -31.69 5.04
CA PRO A 571 -8.23 -31.67 6.21
C PRO A 571 -6.83 -31.12 5.87
N GLN A 572 -6.21 -30.42 6.82
CA GLN A 572 -4.91 -29.76 6.62
C GLN A 572 -3.80 -30.68 6.05
N PRO A 573 -3.63 -31.95 6.49
CA PRO A 573 -2.61 -32.83 5.93
C PRO A 573 -2.81 -33.08 4.42
N LYS A 574 -4.05 -33.44 4.04
CA LYS A 574 -4.42 -33.71 2.64
C LYS A 574 -4.27 -32.51 1.72
N ARG A 575 -4.43 -31.28 2.24
CA ARG A 575 -4.21 -30.06 1.44
C ARG A 575 -2.79 -29.95 0.91
N ARG A 576 -1.79 -30.43 1.67
CA ARG A 576 -0.39 -30.39 1.24
C ARG A 576 -0.14 -31.39 0.12
N ASP A 577 -0.77 -32.56 0.19
CA ASP A 577 -0.66 -33.59 -0.82
C ASP A 577 -1.27 -33.14 -2.17
N GLU A 578 -2.42 -32.46 -2.15
CA GLU A 578 -3.05 -31.89 -3.35
C GLU A 578 -2.19 -30.79 -4.00
N ILE A 579 -1.52 -29.96 -3.20
CA ILE A 579 -0.61 -28.92 -3.72
C ILE A 579 0.62 -29.57 -4.36
N ARG A 580 1.20 -30.60 -3.72
CA ARG A 580 2.33 -31.36 -4.28
C ARG A 580 1.94 -32.05 -5.56
N ARG A 581 0.77 -32.70 -5.60
CA ARG A 581 0.21 -33.30 -6.81
C ARG A 581 0.15 -32.27 -7.95
N PHE A 582 -0.42 -31.10 -7.72
CA PHE A 582 -0.47 -30.08 -8.77
C PHE A 582 0.91 -29.55 -9.20
N LYS A 583 1.91 -29.51 -8.31
CA LYS A 583 3.26 -29.07 -8.66
C LYS A 583 4.01 -30.15 -9.46
N ASP A 584 4.01 -31.38 -8.94
CA ASP A 584 4.94 -32.44 -9.34
C ASP A 584 4.35 -33.38 -10.39
N ASP A 585 3.02 -33.56 -10.43
CA ASP A 585 2.35 -34.42 -11.42
C ASP A 585 2.14 -33.66 -12.75
N PRO A 586 2.70 -34.14 -13.88
CA PRO A 586 2.46 -33.56 -15.20
C PRO A 586 1.03 -33.75 -15.70
N GLN A 587 0.32 -34.81 -15.28
CA GLN A 587 -1.06 -35.07 -15.69
C GLN A 587 -2.07 -34.19 -14.94
N CYS A 588 -1.68 -33.65 -13.78
CA CYS A 588 -2.49 -32.72 -13.01
C CYS A 588 -2.37 -31.29 -13.59
N ARG A 589 -3.21 -30.97 -14.58
CA ARG A 589 -3.22 -29.68 -15.28
C ARG A 589 -4.03 -28.60 -14.58
N LEU A 590 -5.03 -28.97 -13.78
CA LEU A 590 -5.97 -28.02 -13.16
C LEU A 590 -5.79 -27.95 -11.64
N PHE A 591 -5.82 -26.74 -11.09
CA PHE A 591 -5.94 -26.50 -9.65
C PHE A 591 -7.24 -25.76 -9.34
N LEU A 592 -8.16 -26.43 -8.65
CA LEU A 592 -9.48 -25.90 -8.32
C LEU A 592 -9.49 -25.40 -6.88
N SER A 593 -9.75 -24.11 -6.68
CA SER A 593 -9.69 -23.51 -5.34
C SER A 593 -10.86 -22.58 -5.06
N THR A 594 -11.35 -22.61 -3.82
CA THR A 594 -12.20 -21.52 -3.32
C THR A 594 -11.37 -20.35 -2.81
N ASP A 595 -12.04 -19.31 -2.32
CA ASP A 595 -11.45 -18.21 -1.55
C ASP A 595 -10.55 -18.68 -0.38
N SER A 596 -10.66 -19.94 0.05
CA SER A 596 -9.77 -20.51 1.07
C SER A 596 -8.31 -20.70 0.61
N GLY A 597 -8.06 -20.84 -0.69
CA GLY A 597 -6.72 -20.95 -1.28
C GLY A 597 -6.18 -19.67 -1.91
N SER A 598 -6.94 -18.56 -1.88
CA SER A 598 -6.47 -17.26 -2.41
C SER A 598 -5.38 -16.62 -1.54
N VAL A 599 -5.18 -17.11 -0.32
CA VAL A 599 -4.22 -16.57 0.65
C VAL A 599 -2.99 -17.47 0.76
N GLY A 600 -1.82 -16.86 0.59
CA GLY A 600 -0.45 -17.38 0.79
C GLY A 600 0.00 -18.72 0.16
N LEU A 601 -0.74 -19.37 -0.73
CA LEU A 601 -0.21 -20.49 -1.54
C LEU A 601 0.82 -20.03 -2.59
N ASN A 602 1.86 -20.83 -2.84
CA ASN A 602 2.82 -20.62 -3.93
C ASN A 602 2.56 -21.58 -5.12
N LEU A 603 1.96 -21.06 -6.20
CA LEU A 603 1.52 -21.84 -7.36
C LEU A 603 2.14 -21.32 -8.67
N GLN A 604 3.40 -20.89 -8.63
CA GLN A 604 4.18 -20.39 -9.77
C GLN A 604 4.33 -21.38 -10.94
N VAL A 605 3.98 -22.66 -10.73
CA VAL A 605 3.95 -23.65 -11.83
C VAL A 605 2.83 -23.34 -12.83
N ALA A 606 1.80 -22.59 -12.40
CA ALA A 606 0.72 -22.15 -13.26
C ALA A 606 1.05 -20.84 -13.98
N ASP A 607 0.67 -20.80 -15.25
CA ASP A 607 0.78 -19.66 -16.15
C ASP A 607 -0.59 -19.07 -16.54
N VAL A 608 -1.69 -19.76 -16.24
CA VAL A 608 -3.05 -19.25 -16.45
C VAL A 608 -3.85 -19.21 -15.14
N VAL A 609 -4.54 -18.11 -14.90
CA VAL A 609 -5.47 -17.92 -13.78
C VAL A 609 -6.86 -17.59 -14.31
N ILE A 610 -7.84 -18.44 -14.05
CA ILE A 610 -9.24 -18.24 -14.44
C ILE A 610 -10.08 -17.94 -13.20
N ASN A 611 -10.76 -16.79 -13.19
CA ASN A 611 -11.77 -16.43 -12.20
C ASN A 611 -13.16 -16.67 -12.78
N LEU A 612 -13.89 -17.64 -12.22
CA LEU A 612 -15.28 -17.91 -12.63
C LEU A 612 -16.24 -16.84 -12.11
N ASP A 613 -15.93 -16.29 -10.94
CA ASP A 613 -16.67 -15.21 -10.29
C ASP A 613 -15.71 -14.13 -9.79
N MET A 614 -16.21 -12.89 -9.81
CA MET A 614 -15.46 -11.73 -9.36
C MET A 614 -15.74 -11.44 -7.89
N PRO A 615 -14.70 -11.27 -7.03
CA PRO A 615 -14.89 -10.90 -5.65
C PRO A 615 -15.19 -9.40 -5.51
N TRP A 616 -16.02 -9.02 -4.52
CA TRP A 616 -16.35 -7.61 -4.20
C TRP A 616 -15.18 -6.76 -3.70
N ASN A 617 -14.06 -7.39 -3.37
CA ASN A 617 -12.86 -6.73 -2.87
C ASN A 617 -11.74 -6.87 -3.91
N PRO A 618 -11.26 -5.76 -4.52
CA PRO A 618 -10.15 -5.80 -5.49
C PRO A 618 -8.89 -6.47 -4.92
N ALA A 619 -8.63 -6.30 -3.62
CA ALA A 619 -7.50 -6.93 -2.96
C ALA A 619 -7.56 -8.47 -3.03
N LYS A 620 -8.76 -9.06 -2.94
CA LYS A 620 -8.91 -10.52 -3.07
C LYS A 620 -8.62 -11.00 -4.49
N LEU A 621 -9.01 -10.23 -5.51
CA LEU A 621 -8.72 -10.56 -6.91
C LEU A 621 -7.22 -10.52 -7.17
N GLU A 622 -6.54 -9.46 -6.76
CA GLU A 622 -5.07 -9.37 -6.88
C GLU A 622 -4.38 -10.47 -6.05
N GLN A 623 -4.94 -10.86 -4.90
CA GLN A 623 -4.46 -12.02 -4.14
C GLN A 623 -4.55 -13.34 -4.92
N ARG A 624 -5.61 -13.55 -5.70
CA ARG A 624 -5.78 -14.72 -6.59
C ARG A 624 -4.75 -14.70 -7.72
N ILE A 625 -4.60 -13.58 -8.41
CA ILE A 625 -3.65 -13.41 -9.53
C ILE A 625 -2.20 -13.61 -9.05
N ALA A 626 -1.87 -13.04 -7.89
CA ALA A 626 -0.56 -13.16 -7.27
C ALA A 626 -0.23 -14.58 -6.76
N ARG A 627 -1.08 -15.60 -6.97
CA ARG A 627 -0.71 -17.01 -6.73
C ARG A 627 0.19 -17.56 -7.84
N ALA A 628 -0.09 -17.19 -9.09
CA ALA A 628 0.67 -17.58 -10.28
C ALA A 628 1.66 -16.49 -10.71
N TRP A 629 1.20 -15.23 -10.76
CA TRP A 629 2.02 -14.10 -11.18
C TRP A 629 2.91 -13.59 -10.05
N ARG A 630 4.12 -14.14 -9.98
CA ARG A 630 5.14 -13.84 -8.96
C ARG A 630 6.54 -13.84 -9.55
N LYS A 631 7.48 -13.25 -8.82
CA LYS A 631 8.90 -13.24 -9.22
C LYS A 631 9.48 -14.65 -9.36
N ARG A 632 10.25 -14.91 -10.43
CA ARG A 632 10.73 -16.23 -10.93
C ARG A 632 9.75 -17.02 -11.79
N GLN A 633 8.56 -16.48 -12.06
CA GLN A 633 7.75 -16.98 -13.16
C GLN A 633 8.50 -16.73 -14.47
N LYS A 634 8.66 -17.76 -15.29
CA LYS A 634 9.36 -17.67 -16.59
C LYS A 634 8.41 -17.40 -17.75
N ARG A 635 7.12 -17.76 -17.59
CA ARG A 635 6.10 -17.61 -18.63
C ARG A 635 5.23 -16.35 -18.38
N PRO A 636 4.78 -15.65 -19.43
CA PRO A 636 3.75 -14.61 -19.26
C PRO A 636 2.51 -15.22 -18.60
N VAL A 637 1.92 -14.50 -17.64
CA VAL A 637 0.73 -14.99 -16.92
C VAL A 637 -0.52 -14.40 -17.55
N GLN A 638 -1.41 -15.28 -18.00
CA GLN A 638 -2.72 -14.89 -18.52
C GLN A 638 -3.77 -14.98 -17.41
N VAL A 639 -4.48 -13.87 -17.19
CA VAL A 639 -5.60 -13.80 -16.26
C VAL A 639 -6.88 -13.71 -17.06
N ILE A 640 -7.81 -14.63 -16.83
CA ILE A 640 -9.09 -14.72 -17.50
C ILE A 640 -10.20 -14.51 -16.47
N ASN A 641 -11.01 -13.48 -16.64
CA ASN A 641 -12.17 -13.22 -15.79
C ASN A 641 -13.45 -13.51 -16.57
N LEU A 642 -14.28 -14.43 -16.08
CA LEU A 642 -15.61 -14.68 -16.63
C LEU A 642 -16.65 -13.82 -15.89
N VAL A 643 -17.36 -12.97 -16.63
CA VAL A 643 -18.33 -12.03 -16.07
C VAL A 643 -19.66 -12.19 -16.80
N SER A 644 -20.75 -12.41 -16.05
CA SER A 644 -22.06 -12.51 -16.67
C SER A 644 -22.55 -11.14 -17.19
N ARG A 645 -22.87 -11.05 -18.48
CA ARG A 645 -23.31 -9.81 -19.13
C ARG A 645 -24.67 -9.37 -18.59
N GLY A 646 -24.82 -8.07 -18.36
CA GLY A 646 -26.07 -7.45 -17.86
C GLY A 646 -26.40 -7.79 -16.42
N SER A 647 -25.50 -8.46 -15.70
CA SER A 647 -25.72 -8.89 -14.32
C SER A 647 -25.07 -7.96 -13.30
N ILE A 648 -25.28 -8.26 -12.02
CA ILE A 648 -24.64 -7.60 -10.88
C ILE A 648 -23.11 -7.63 -10.97
N GLU A 649 -22.52 -8.68 -11.55
CA GLU A 649 -21.06 -8.79 -11.70
C GLU A 649 -20.51 -7.79 -12.73
N HIS A 650 -21.21 -7.61 -13.84
CA HIS A 650 -20.82 -6.65 -14.88
C HIS A 650 -20.81 -5.23 -14.31
N ARG A 651 -21.85 -4.86 -13.55
CA ARG A 651 -21.97 -3.55 -12.90
C ARG A 651 -20.95 -3.34 -11.78
N MET A 652 -20.43 -4.43 -11.21
CA MET A 652 -19.44 -4.37 -10.13
C MET A 652 -18.02 -4.03 -10.63
N LEU A 653 -17.69 -4.29 -11.90
CA LEU A 653 -16.35 -4.02 -12.44
C LEU A 653 -15.93 -2.55 -12.30
N SER A 654 -16.81 -1.61 -12.69
CA SER A 654 -16.55 -0.17 -12.57
C SER A 654 -16.37 0.28 -11.12
N LEU A 655 -17.14 -0.30 -10.18
CA LEU A 655 -17.02 -0.02 -8.75
C LEU A 655 -15.71 -0.53 -8.15
N LEU A 656 -15.21 -1.67 -8.62
CA LEU A 656 -13.94 -2.25 -8.17
C LEU A 656 -12.75 -1.39 -8.58
N GLU A 657 -12.77 -0.88 -9.82
CA GLU A 657 -11.71 -0.04 -10.37
C GLU A 657 -11.61 1.31 -9.65
N GLN A 658 -12.76 1.96 -9.41
CA GLN A 658 -12.81 3.18 -8.60
C GLN A 658 -12.26 2.97 -7.19
N LYS A 659 -12.64 1.88 -6.50
CA LYS A 659 -12.12 1.58 -5.15
C LYS A 659 -10.62 1.35 -5.12
N ARG A 660 -10.07 0.69 -6.13
CA ARG A 660 -8.63 0.41 -6.22
C ARG A 660 -7.83 1.71 -6.31
N SER A 661 -8.22 2.61 -7.22
CA SER A 661 -7.58 3.92 -7.38
C SER A 661 -7.57 4.74 -6.08
N LEU A 662 -8.67 4.69 -5.32
CA LEU A 662 -8.81 5.41 -4.05
C LEU A 662 -7.93 4.83 -2.93
N ALA A 663 -7.86 3.50 -2.81
CA ALA A 663 -7.04 2.85 -1.79
C ALA A 663 -5.54 3.04 -2.04
N GLU A 664 -5.12 3.03 -3.31
CA GLU A 664 -3.73 3.24 -3.71
C GLU A 664 -3.28 4.69 -3.49
N GLY A 665 -4.11 5.68 -3.84
CA GLY A 665 -3.77 7.10 -3.71
C GLY A 665 -3.50 7.57 -2.28
N VAL A 666 -4.16 6.97 -1.28
CA VAL A 666 -3.98 7.32 0.15
C VAL A 666 -2.63 6.83 0.70
N VAL A 667 -2.19 5.65 0.27
CA VAL A 667 -0.98 5.01 0.82
C VAL A 667 0.27 5.48 0.12
N ASP A 668 0.19 5.82 -1.17
CA ASP A 668 1.37 6.20 -1.97
C ASP A 668 1.64 7.71 -1.98
N GLY A 669 0.82 8.51 -1.28
CA GLY A 669 0.97 9.97 -1.21
C GLY A 669 0.77 10.71 -2.54
N LYS A 670 0.27 10.02 -3.58
CA LYS A 670 -0.02 10.56 -4.92
C LYS A 670 -1.51 10.93 -5.11
N GLY A 671 -2.34 10.74 -4.08
CA GLY A 671 -3.79 11.01 -4.10
C GLY A 671 -4.17 12.43 -3.68
N LYS A 672 -5.47 12.74 -3.75
CA LYS A 672 -6.02 14.01 -3.24
C LYS A 672 -5.88 14.08 -1.72
N ASN A 673 -5.42 15.21 -1.18
CA ASN A 673 -5.27 15.42 0.27
C ASN A 673 -6.59 15.36 1.05
N GLU A 674 -7.71 15.63 0.36
CA GLU A 674 -9.06 15.49 0.88
C GLU A 674 -9.91 14.63 -0.04
N MET A 675 -10.81 13.87 0.57
CA MET A 675 -11.67 12.95 -0.16
C MET A 675 -13.00 12.80 0.56
N ASP A 676 -14.12 12.90 -0.13
CA ASP A 676 -15.41 12.68 0.52
C ASP A 676 -15.69 11.19 0.64
N LEU A 677 -16.15 10.79 1.82
CA LEU A 677 -16.65 9.46 2.09
C LEU A 677 -18.10 9.52 1.68
N PRO A 678 -18.54 8.71 0.71
CA PRO A 678 -19.95 8.64 0.45
C PRO A 678 -20.61 8.19 1.78
N SER A 679 -21.52 9.01 2.30
CA SER A 679 -22.11 8.78 3.62
C SER A 679 -22.69 7.37 3.68
N GLY A 680 -22.60 6.64 4.79
CA GLY A 680 -22.93 5.20 4.81
C GLY A 680 -24.31 4.83 4.25
N ARG A 681 -25.26 5.78 4.23
CA ARG A 681 -26.55 5.65 3.54
C ARG A 681 -26.50 6.10 2.08
N ALA A 682 -25.89 7.24 1.75
CA ALA A 682 -25.78 7.71 0.37
C ALA A 682 -24.88 6.79 -0.47
N ALA A 683 -23.73 6.36 0.03
CA ALA A 683 -22.86 5.36 -0.61
C ALA A 683 -23.57 4.03 -0.84
N PHE A 684 -24.37 3.63 0.13
CA PHE A 684 -25.11 2.38 0.05
C PHE A 684 -26.22 2.48 -0.99
N LEU A 685 -26.96 3.59 -1.01
CA LEU A 685 -27.98 3.87 -2.03
C LEU A 685 -27.37 4.05 -3.41
N GLU A 686 -26.26 4.77 -3.52
CA GLU A 686 -25.50 4.96 -4.76
C GLU A 686 -25.01 3.63 -5.29
N ARG A 687 -24.38 2.79 -4.45
CA ARG A 687 -23.97 1.43 -4.85
C ARG A 687 -25.16 0.60 -5.29
N ILE A 688 -26.25 0.61 -4.53
CA ILE A 688 -27.47 -0.12 -4.87
C ILE A 688 -28.05 0.39 -6.17
N ASP A 689 -28.05 1.70 -6.40
CA ASP A 689 -28.50 2.31 -7.64
C ASP A 689 -27.58 1.93 -8.80
N THR A 690 -26.25 1.92 -8.63
CA THR A 690 -25.32 1.39 -9.65
C THR A 690 -25.60 -0.08 -9.96
N LEU A 691 -25.98 -0.87 -8.94
CA LEU A 691 -26.23 -2.31 -9.08
C LEU A 691 -27.62 -2.64 -9.63
N ILE A 692 -28.59 -1.73 -9.55
CA ILE A 692 -30.02 -1.95 -9.89
C ILE A 692 -30.49 -1.10 -11.06
N ALA A 693 -29.83 0.02 -11.39
CA ALA A 693 -30.29 0.95 -12.43
C ALA A 693 -30.61 0.22 -13.74
N ASP A 694 -31.86 0.32 -14.17
CA ASP A 694 -32.34 -0.27 -15.42
C ASP A 694 -31.73 0.48 -16.61
N GLU A 695 -31.02 -0.23 -17.48
CA GLU A 695 -30.62 0.26 -18.81
C GLU A 695 -31.81 0.16 -19.79
N SER A 696 -33.00 0.61 -19.36
CA SER A 696 -34.11 0.92 -20.27
C SER A 696 -33.92 2.29 -20.96
N LYS A 697 -32.82 2.98 -20.66
CA LYS A 697 -32.11 3.73 -21.69
C LYS A 697 -31.07 2.77 -22.24
N GLU A 698 -31.12 2.52 -23.55
CA GLU A 698 -30.01 1.93 -24.29
C GLU A 698 -28.70 2.25 -23.60
N THR A 699 -27.94 1.22 -23.24
CA THR A 699 -26.51 1.35 -22.99
C THR A 699 -25.85 1.76 -24.29
N GLN A 700 -26.06 3.02 -24.68
CA GLN A 700 -24.97 3.75 -25.29
C GLN A 700 -23.87 3.76 -24.22
N MET A 701 -22.70 3.35 -24.68
CA MET A 701 -21.39 3.63 -24.13
C MET A 701 -21.37 4.96 -23.33
N PRO A 702 -20.53 5.07 -22.28
CA PRO A 702 -20.49 6.22 -21.36
C PRO A 702 -20.67 7.54 -22.09
N PRO A 703 -21.41 8.52 -21.54
CA PRO A 703 -21.87 9.67 -22.30
C PRO A 703 -20.71 10.28 -23.06
N THR A 704 -20.72 10.06 -24.38
CA THR A 704 -19.98 10.88 -25.32
C THR A 704 -20.42 12.30 -25.00
N ASN A 705 -19.42 13.14 -24.70
CA ASN A 705 -19.59 14.55 -24.41
C ASN A 705 -20.65 15.15 -25.38
N PRO A 706 -21.48 16.14 -25.00
CA PRO A 706 -22.33 16.84 -25.98
C PRO A 706 -21.56 17.24 -27.25
N LEU A 707 -20.27 17.55 -27.10
CA LEU A 707 -19.31 17.78 -28.18
C LEU A 707 -18.98 16.53 -29.02
N ASP A 708 -18.88 15.34 -28.41
CA ASP A 708 -18.64 14.08 -29.13
C ASP A 708 -19.88 13.67 -29.95
N ARG A 709 -21.11 13.91 -29.44
CA ARG A 709 -22.33 13.68 -30.23
C ARG A 709 -22.52 14.69 -31.34
N LEU A 710 -22.18 15.96 -31.09
CA LEU A 710 -22.12 17.01 -32.11
C LEU A 710 -21.13 16.62 -33.21
N ARG A 711 -19.92 16.19 -32.82
CA ARG A 711 -18.90 15.65 -33.72
C ARG A 711 -19.46 14.52 -34.56
N ASP A 712 -19.97 13.46 -33.95
CA ASP A 712 -20.37 12.25 -34.67
C ASP A 712 -21.51 12.54 -35.67
N THR A 713 -22.44 13.45 -35.32
CA THR A 713 -23.52 13.91 -36.21
C THR A 713 -22.96 14.69 -37.40
N ILE A 714 -22.04 15.63 -37.15
CA ILE A 714 -21.42 16.44 -38.20
C ILE A 714 -20.56 15.57 -39.11
N LEU A 715 -19.76 14.65 -38.56
CA LEU A 715 -18.93 13.72 -39.32
C LEU A 715 -19.77 12.76 -40.18
N SER A 716 -20.94 12.33 -39.70
CA SER A 716 -21.82 11.49 -40.51
C SER A 716 -22.29 12.15 -41.81
N GLN A 717 -22.34 13.49 -41.86
CA GLN A 717 -22.80 14.26 -43.01
C GLN A 717 -21.66 14.94 -43.80
N TRP A 718 -20.56 15.31 -43.13
CA TRP A 718 -19.52 16.17 -43.69
C TRP A 718 -18.08 15.66 -43.43
N SER A 719 -17.91 14.38 -43.07
CA SER A 719 -16.60 13.78 -42.74
C SER A 719 -15.50 14.01 -43.79
N HIS A 720 -15.85 14.08 -45.08
CA HIS A 720 -14.91 14.28 -46.18
C HIS A 720 -14.55 15.74 -46.46
N HIS A 721 -15.11 16.70 -45.73
CA HIS A 721 -14.90 18.14 -45.96
C HIS A 721 -14.40 18.90 -44.73
N LEU A 722 -14.23 18.21 -43.59
CA LEU A 722 -13.86 18.82 -42.31
C LEU A 722 -12.47 18.36 -41.90
N GLU A 723 -11.58 19.32 -41.64
CA GLU A 723 -10.20 19.06 -41.23
C GLU A 723 -10.03 19.19 -39.71
N LEU A 724 -10.67 20.18 -39.09
CA LEU A 724 -10.50 20.48 -37.67
C LEU A 724 -11.78 21.08 -37.06
N MET A 725 -12.08 20.68 -35.83
CA MET A 725 -13.10 21.33 -34.99
C MET A 725 -12.54 21.54 -33.58
N GLU A 726 -12.55 22.77 -33.10
CA GLU A 726 -12.05 23.13 -31.77
C GLU A 726 -13.03 24.04 -31.04
N LEU A 727 -13.22 23.77 -29.75
CA LEU A 727 -14.00 24.64 -28.88
C LEU A 727 -13.04 25.49 -28.04
N HIS A 728 -13.20 26.80 -28.11
CA HIS A 728 -12.36 27.78 -27.40
C HIS A 728 -13.20 28.51 -26.34
N GLY A 729 -12.68 28.61 -25.11
CA GLY A 729 -13.26 29.38 -24.00
C GLY A 729 -14.07 28.58 -22.95
N GLU A 730 -14.36 29.20 -21.80
CA GLU A 730 -15.17 28.62 -20.70
C GLU A 730 -16.43 29.45 -20.42
N GLY A 731 -17.58 28.80 -20.17
CA GLY A 731 -18.85 29.46 -19.83
C GLY A 731 -19.59 30.07 -21.02
N ALA A 732 -20.26 31.22 -20.82
CA ALA A 732 -21.20 31.81 -21.79
C ALA A 732 -20.57 32.45 -23.05
N GLN A 733 -19.25 32.39 -23.22
CA GLN A 733 -18.52 32.92 -24.39
C GLN A 733 -17.72 31.83 -25.13
N GLN A 734 -18.27 30.62 -25.25
CA GLN A 734 -17.65 29.55 -26.03
C GLN A 734 -17.73 29.84 -27.53
N THR A 735 -16.62 29.61 -28.24
CA THR A 735 -16.53 29.71 -29.70
C THR A 735 -16.16 28.34 -30.28
N LEU A 736 -16.97 27.82 -31.20
CA LEU A 736 -16.64 26.64 -31.99
C LEU A 736 -15.96 27.09 -33.29
N LEU A 737 -14.66 26.82 -33.40
CA LEU A 737 -13.89 26.99 -34.62
C LEU A 737 -13.97 25.70 -35.45
N VAL A 738 -14.34 25.83 -36.72
CA VAL A 738 -14.41 24.71 -37.66
C VAL A 738 -13.60 25.05 -38.91
N VAL A 739 -12.64 24.20 -39.26
CA VAL A 739 -11.83 24.30 -40.46
C VAL A 739 -12.31 23.26 -41.46
N ALA A 740 -12.63 23.71 -42.67
CA ALA A 740 -13.15 22.88 -43.74
C ALA A 740 -12.42 23.16 -45.05
N ASP A 741 -12.34 22.16 -45.93
CA ASP A 741 -11.69 22.30 -47.24
C ASP A 741 -12.37 23.36 -48.13
N ARG A 742 -13.70 23.49 -48.02
CA ARG A 742 -14.49 24.51 -48.71
C ARG A 742 -15.61 25.01 -47.82
N LEU A 743 -15.70 26.33 -47.67
CA LEU A 743 -16.81 26.98 -46.97
C LEU A 743 -18.04 27.01 -47.89
N SER A 744 -19.18 26.50 -47.39
CA SER A 744 -20.46 26.58 -48.11
C SER A 744 -21.58 27.05 -47.18
N ASP A 745 -22.54 27.79 -47.72
CA ASP A 745 -23.70 28.31 -46.96
C ASP A 745 -24.55 27.19 -46.35
N ALA A 746 -24.57 26.02 -47.01
CA ALA A 746 -25.23 24.81 -46.52
C ALA A 746 -24.55 24.25 -45.26
N LEU A 747 -23.22 24.21 -45.24
CA LEU A 747 -22.45 23.77 -44.06
C LEU A 747 -22.65 24.73 -42.89
N GLN A 748 -22.59 26.04 -43.13
CA GLN A 748 -22.80 27.05 -42.10
C GLN A 748 -24.21 26.97 -41.49
N SER A 749 -25.24 26.82 -42.32
CA SER A 749 -26.63 26.71 -41.87
C SER A 749 -26.87 25.42 -41.08
N ALA A 750 -26.30 24.29 -41.52
CA ALA A 750 -26.42 23.01 -40.83
C ALA A 750 -25.74 23.03 -39.45
N LEU A 751 -24.52 23.56 -39.36
CA LEU A 751 -23.78 23.70 -38.11
C LEU A 751 -24.49 24.64 -37.12
N THR A 752 -24.99 25.77 -37.61
CA THR A 752 -25.72 26.74 -36.78
C THR A 752 -26.99 26.12 -36.19
N ARG A 753 -27.77 25.40 -37.02
CA ARG A 753 -28.97 24.70 -36.57
C ARG A 753 -28.66 23.61 -35.54
N GLN A 754 -27.63 22.80 -35.77
CA GLN A 754 -27.21 21.75 -34.83
C GLN A 754 -26.69 22.32 -33.51
N LEU A 755 -25.99 23.45 -33.54
CA LEU A 755 -25.58 24.15 -32.31
C LEU A 755 -26.78 24.67 -31.52
N GLN A 756 -27.78 25.26 -32.17
CA GLN A 756 -29.00 25.76 -31.51
C GLN A 756 -29.87 24.62 -30.95
N GLU A 757 -30.01 23.50 -31.67
CA GLU A 757 -30.78 22.34 -31.19
C GLU A 757 -30.12 21.64 -29.99
N ARG A 758 -28.78 21.65 -29.91
CA ARG A 758 -28.03 20.92 -28.88
C ARG A 758 -27.62 21.76 -27.68
N PHE A 759 -27.50 23.08 -27.84
CA PHE A 759 -27.12 24.02 -26.77
C PHE A 759 -28.13 25.18 -26.65
N PRO A 760 -29.42 24.91 -26.30
CA PRO A 760 -30.48 25.91 -26.33
C PRO A 760 -30.34 27.05 -25.30
N GLU A 761 -29.60 26.85 -24.20
CA GLU A 761 -29.43 27.87 -23.15
C GLU A 761 -28.14 28.71 -23.29
N GLN A 762 -27.10 28.23 -23.99
CA GLN A 762 -25.82 28.90 -24.19
C GLN A 762 -25.17 28.44 -25.52
N THR A 763 -25.68 28.94 -26.66
CA THR A 763 -25.18 28.55 -27.99
C THR A 763 -23.78 29.13 -28.24
N PRO A 764 -22.75 28.29 -28.49
CA PRO A 764 -21.41 28.80 -28.80
C PRO A 764 -21.37 29.51 -30.16
N GLN A 765 -20.54 30.54 -30.29
CA GLN A 765 -20.36 31.25 -31.56
C GLN A 765 -19.63 30.37 -32.57
N LEU A 766 -20.16 30.23 -33.78
CA LEU A 766 -19.52 29.47 -34.86
C LEU A 766 -18.57 30.37 -35.66
N LYS A 767 -17.30 29.97 -35.77
CA LYS A 767 -16.34 30.55 -36.72
C LYS A 767 -15.88 29.47 -37.69
N LEU A 768 -16.01 29.77 -38.98
CA LEU A 768 -15.60 28.89 -40.06
C LEU A 768 -14.36 29.47 -40.74
N LEU A 769 -13.35 28.63 -40.95
CA LEU A 769 -12.14 28.96 -41.69
C LEU A 769 -11.95 27.95 -42.83
N ASP A 770 -11.41 28.42 -43.94
CA ASP A 770 -10.85 27.53 -44.94
C ASP A 770 -9.42 27.10 -44.56
N ARG A 771 -8.93 26.09 -45.26
CA ARG A 771 -7.61 25.50 -45.01
C ARG A 771 -6.48 26.54 -45.19
N ASP A 772 -6.55 27.36 -46.22
CA ASP A 772 -5.50 28.34 -46.55
C ASP A 772 -5.38 29.43 -45.48
N ALA A 773 -6.52 29.94 -44.96
CA ALA A 773 -6.52 30.89 -43.86
C ALA A 773 -6.01 30.25 -42.56
N PHE A 774 -6.37 28.99 -42.28
CA PHE A 774 -5.90 28.28 -41.09
C PHE A 774 -4.38 28.07 -41.09
N VAL A 775 -3.81 27.64 -42.22
CA VAL A 775 -2.35 27.48 -42.39
C VAL A 775 -1.63 28.81 -42.22
N THR A 776 -2.16 29.89 -42.80
CA THR A 776 -1.59 31.24 -42.66
C THR A 776 -1.55 31.70 -41.20
N ILE A 777 -2.63 31.44 -40.44
CA ILE A 777 -2.69 31.78 -39.01
C ILE A 777 -1.67 30.95 -38.20
N GLN A 778 -1.51 29.65 -38.50
CA GLN A 778 -0.50 28.82 -37.84
C GLN A 778 0.93 29.31 -38.11
N GLN A 779 1.25 29.67 -39.35
CA GLN A 779 2.56 30.22 -39.69
C GLN A 779 2.86 31.53 -38.95
N LEU A 780 1.85 32.39 -38.76
CA LEU A 780 1.99 33.62 -37.97
C LEU A 780 2.19 33.34 -36.47
N ILE A 781 1.63 32.25 -35.94
CA ILE A 781 1.88 31.81 -34.56
C ILE A 781 3.31 31.28 -34.41
N GLU A 782 3.77 30.45 -35.33
CA GLU A 782 5.14 29.90 -35.32
C GLU A 782 6.20 30.99 -35.51
N ALA A 783 5.90 32.00 -36.32
CA ALA A 783 6.73 33.19 -36.48
C ALA A 783 6.71 34.13 -35.26
N GLY A 784 5.92 33.82 -34.22
CA GLY A 784 5.80 34.62 -33.00
C GLY A 784 5.05 35.94 -33.16
N VAL A 785 4.35 36.14 -34.28
CA VAL A 785 3.54 37.34 -34.56
C VAL A 785 2.19 37.27 -33.83
N LEU A 786 1.65 36.06 -33.65
CA LEU A 786 0.42 35.79 -32.90
C LEU A 786 0.70 34.86 -31.71
N ASN A 787 0.17 35.19 -30.54
CA ASN A 787 0.26 34.33 -29.36
C ASN A 787 -0.98 33.44 -29.24
N THR A 788 -0.79 32.17 -28.85
CA THR A 788 -1.88 31.24 -28.54
C THR A 788 -1.99 31.00 -27.04
N ASN A 789 -3.22 31.06 -26.50
CA ASN A 789 -3.53 30.52 -25.17
C ASN A 789 -3.94 29.06 -25.34
N GLN A 790 -2.98 28.13 -25.26
CA GLN A 790 -3.27 26.71 -25.43
C GLN A 790 -4.05 26.09 -24.26
N ASP A 791 -4.08 26.74 -23.10
CA ASP A 791 -4.73 26.22 -21.88
C ASP A 791 -6.28 26.26 -21.91
N THR A 792 -6.91 26.86 -22.93
CA THR A 792 -8.39 27.01 -23.00
C THR A 792 -9.04 26.45 -24.27
N ALA A 793 -8.28 25.74 -25.11
CA ALA A 793 -8.77 25.15 -26.36
C ALA A 793 -8.96 23.62 -26.20
N LYS A 794 -10.16 23.13 -26.51
CA LYS A 794 -10.47 21.70 -26.54
C LYS A 794 -10.74 21.24 -27.96
N THR A 795 -9.82 20.46 -28.53
CA THR A 795 -10.01 19.84 -29.85
C THR A 795 -11.12 18.80 -29.80
N VAL A 796 -12.15 19.00 -30.62
CA VAL A 796 -13.33 18.15 -30.71
C VAL A 796 -13.14 17.10 -31.81
N TYR A 797 -12.55 17.48 -32.94
CA TYR A 797 -12.23 16.59 -34.05
C TYR A 797 -11.02 17.10 -34.83
N ARG A 798 -10.19 16.18 -35.31
CA ARG A 798 -9.14 16.42 -36.30
C ARG A 798 -9.17 15.25 -37.28
N ALA A 799 -9.26 15.54 -38.57
CA ALA A 799 -9.27 14.51 -39.59
C ALA A 799 -7.96 13.71 -39.57
N PRO A 800 -8.01 12.37 -39.70
CA PRO A 800 -6.80 11.58 -39.87
C PRO A 800 -6.12 12.00 -41.18
N ALA A 801 -4.88 12.44 -41.10
CA ALA A 801 -4.14 12.96 -42.25
C ALA A 801 -4.06 11.91 -43.37
N THR A 802 -4.89 12.09 -44.41
CA THR A 802 -4.72 11.43 -45.71
C THR A 802 -3.60 12.14 -46.44
N ASP A 803 -2.39 11.83 -46.02
CA ASP A 803 -1.13 11.82 -46.76
C ASP A 803 -0.07 11.67 -45.68
N LYS A 804 0.46 10.45 -45.54
CA LYS A 804 1.55 10.16 -44.60
C LYS A 804 2.68 11.16 -44.87
N PRO A 805 3.04 12.06 -43.94
CA PRO A 805 4.37 12.62 -43.95
C PRO A 805 5.30 11.46 -43.56
N LYS A 806 6.41 11.30 -44.28
CA LYS A 806 7.44 10.28 -44.05
C LYS A 806 8.07 10.32 -42.64
N ASP A 807 7.72 11.29 -41.81
CA ASP A 807 8.42 11.58 -40.56
C ASP A 807 8.04 10.67 -39.38
N ASP A 808 6.82 10.12 -39.32
CA ASP A 808 6.37 9.34 -38.15
C ASP A 808 6.89 7.88 -38.16
N GLU A 809 7.12 7.32 -39.35
CA GLU A 809 7.80 6.03 -39.54
C GLU A 809 9.31 6.18 -39.26
N GLN A 810 9.91 7.30 -39.69
CA GLN A 810 11.30 7.64 -39.40
C GLN A 810 11.53 7.89 -37.91
N LEU A 811 10.58 8.53 -37.21
CA LEU A 811 10.68 8.74 -35.76
C LEU A 811 10.58 7.42 -34.99
N LYS A 812 9.71 6.49 -35.42
CA LYS A 812 9.65 5.13 -34.87
C LYS A 812 10.91 4.33 -35.15
N GLN A 813 11.44 4.38 -36.38
CA GLN A 813 12.69 3.72 -36.76
C GLN A 813 13.89 4.30 -35.99
N LEU A 814 13.94 5.62 -35.80
CA LEU A 814 14.98 6.31 -35.02
C LEU A 814 14.90 5.92 -33.54
N THR A 815 13.68 5.86 -32.98
CA THR A 815 13.46 5.45 -31.58
C THR A 815 13.91 4.01 -31.35
N GLU A 816 13.58 3.12 -32.28
CA GLU A 816 13.98 1.71 -32.20
C GLU A 816 15.49 1.52 -32.44
N ALA A 817 16.10 2.29 -33.35
CA ALA A 817 17.55 2.31 -33.53
C ALA A 817 18.29 2.78 -32.27
N ARG A 818 17.78 3.82 -31.57
CA ARG A 818 18.31 4.27 -30.27
C ARG A 818 18.23 3.19 -29.21
N ASN A 819 17.12 2.46 -29.14
CA ASN A 819 16.96 1.33 -28.22
C ASN A 819 17.96 0.20 -28.50
N ARG A 820 18.21 -0.11 -29.79
CA ARG A 820 19.23 -1.08 -30.20
C ARG A 820 20.64 -0.61 -29.86
N LEU A 821 20.96 0.68 -30.05
CA LEU A 821 22.26 1.25 -29.68
C LEU A 821 22.50 1.21 -28.16
N ALA A 822 21.47 1.43 -27.34
CA ALA A 822 21.59 1.38 -25.88
C ALA A 822 22.10 0.01 -25.37
N GLN A 823 21.85 -1.08 -26.11
CA GLN A 823 22.38 -2.42 -25.78
C GLN A 823 23.91 -2.52 -25.93
N SER A 824 24.53 -1.66 -26.76
CA SER A 824 25.99 -1.59 -26.90
C SER A 824 26.68 -0.96 -25.68
N GLU A 825 25.97 -0.10 -24.92
CA GLU A 825 26.57 0.62 -23.79
C GLU A 825 27.02 -0.31 -22.65
N HIS A 826 26.26 -1.38 -22.38
CA HIS A 826 26.64 -2.33 -21.33
C HIS A 826 27.97 -3.00 -21.66
N LYS A 827 28.16 -3.41 -22.93
CA LYS A 827 29.38 -4.05 -23.42
C LYS A 827 30.54 -3.06 -23.49
N ARG A 828 30.28 -1.82 -23.90
CA ARG A 828 31.23 -0.70 -23.86
C ARG A 828 31.72 -0.42 -22.43
N ARG A 829 30.83 -0.40 -21.43
CA ARG A 829 31.20 -0.23 -20.01
C ARG A 829 32.04 -1.40 -19.50
N MET A 830 31.68 -2.63 -19.86
CA MET A 830 32.44 -3.82 -19.50
C MET A 830 33.86 -3.78 -20.09
N ALA A 831 34.01 -3.37 -21.35
CA ALA A 831 35.31 -3.16 -21.97
C ALA A 831 36.13 -2.08 -21.24
N LYS A 832 35.53 -0.93 -20.89
CA LYS A 832 36.22 0.14 -20.13
C LYS A 832 36.72 -0.32 -18.77
N VAL A 833 35.91 -1.07 -18.03
CA VAL A 833 36.30 -1.64 -16.72
C VAL A 833 37.48 -2.60 -16.88
N LEU A 834 37.49 -3.43 -17.93
CA LEU A 834 38.60 -4.34 -18.22
C LEU A 834 39.88 -3.58 -18.59
N THR A 835 39.78 -2.53 -19.41
CA THR A 835 40.92 -1.66 -19.75
C THR A 835 41.47 -0.93 -18.52
N GLU A 836 40.60 -0.36 -17.67
CA GLU A 836 41.00 0.29 -16.41
C GLU A 836 41.67 -0.69 -15.43
N GLY A 837 41.30 -1.97 -15.50
CA GLY A 837 41.91 -3.07 -14.76
C GLY A 837 43.21 -3.61 -15.35
N GLY A 838 43.70 -3.08 -16.48
CA GLY A 838 44.92 -3.54 -17.15
C GLY A 838 44.74 -4.77 -18.05
N PHE A 839 43.51 -5.14 -18.42
CA PHE A 839 43.17 -6.29 -19.27
C PHE A 839 42.70 -5.84 -20.65
N SER A 840 43.55 -5.09 -21.37
CA SER A 840 43.19 -4.48 -22.65
C SER A 840 42.95 -5.52 -23.76
N THR A 841 43.64 -6.66 -23.73
CA THR A 841 43.42 -7.75 -24.70
C THR A 841 42.04 -8.39 -24.54
N GLU A 842 41.61 -8.62 -23.31
CA GLU A 842 40.31 -9.20 -22.96
C GLU A 842 39.17 -8.22 -23.20
N ALA A 843 39.45 -6.91 -23.10
CA ALA A 843 38.50 -5.85 -23.42
C ALA A 843 38.13 -5.78 -24.92
N LEU A 844 38.93 -6.35 -25.82
CA LEU A 844 38.65 -6.35 -27.27
C LEU A 844 37.40 -7.14 -27.65
N VAL A 845 37.11 -8.26 -26.95
CA VAL A 845 35.93 -9.09 -27.22
C VAL A 845 34.61 -8.33 -26.93
N PRO A 846 34.40 -7.78 -25.72
CA PRO A 846 33.21 -6.98 -25.46
C PRO A 846 33.17 -5.70 -26.29
N MET A 847 34.33 -5.13 -26.64
CA MET A 847 34.40 -3.95 -27.50
C MET A 847 33.95 -4.26 -28.95
N ARG A 848 34.39 -5.39 -29.52
CA ARG A 848 33.91 -5.90 -30.81
C ARG A 848 32.41 -6.04 -30.83
N GLU A 849 31.86 -6.70 -29.81
CA GLU A 849 30.41 -6.91 -29.72
C GLU A 849 29.63 -5.59 -29.55
N ALA A 850 30.20 -4.59 -28.88
CA ALA A 850 29.62 -3.27 -28.76
C ALA A 850 29.57 -2.57 -30.14
N VAL A 851 30.69 -2.58 -30.87
CA VAL A 851 30.80 -2.00 -32.22
C VAL A 851 29.84 -2.66 -33.20
N GLU A 852 29.74 -3.99 -33.19
CA GLU A 852 28.80 -4.71 -34.07
C GLU A 852 27.34 -4.38 -33.75
N THR A 853 27.00 -4.24 -32.47
CA THR A 853 25.65 -3.84 -32.05
C THR A 853 25.32 -2.42 -32.49
N ALA A 854 26.29 -1.50 -32.44
CA ALA A 854 26.11 -0.13 -32.92
C ALA A 854 25.96 -0.04 -34.45
N LEU A 855 26.75 -0.83 -35.20
CA LEU A 855 26.60 -0.91 -36.67
C LEU A 855 25.24 -1.48 -37.07
N HIS A 856 24.73 -2.48 -36.35
CA HIS A 856 23.37 -2.98 -36.55
C HIS A 856 22.31 -1.91 -36.31
N ALA A 857 22.46 -1.08 -35.27
CA ALA A 857 21.52 -0.01 -34.98
C ALA A 857 21.49 1.04 -36.11
N LEU A 858 22.66 1.42 -36.64
CA LEU A 858 22.77 2.37 -37.75
C LEU A 858 22.23 1.80 -39.07
N LEU A 859 22.50 0.53 -39.39
CA LEU A 859 21.95 -0.13 -40.58
C LEU A 859 20.43 -0.26 -40.49
N PHE A 860 19.90 -0.58 -39.30
CA PHE A 860 18.45 -0.63 -39.08
C PHE A 860 17.79 0.74 -39.28
N TRP A 861 18.42 1.82 -38.81
CA TRP A 861 17.95 3.19 -39.08
C TRP A 861 17.93 3.52 -40.57
N ARG A 862 18.84 2.93 -41.36
CA ARG A 862 18.86 3.05 -42.83
C ARG A 862 17.91 2.09 -43.55
N GLY A 863 17.08 1.35 -42.81
CA GLY A 863 16.07 0.44 -43.35
C GLY A 863 16.58 -0.97 -43.67
N HIS A 864 17.78 -1.33 -43.20
CA HIS A 864 18.37 -2.66 -43.38
C HIS A 864 18.35 -3.44 -42.06
N ASP A 865 17.45 -4.41 -41.94
CA ASP A 865 17.46 -5.36 -40.82
C ASP A 865 18.34 -6.56 -41.21
N THR A 866 19.40 -6.80 -40.43
CA THR A 866 20.48 -7.75 -40.78
C THR A 866 20.68 -8.75 -39.65
N GLU A 867 21.01 -10.00 -39.98
CA GLU A 867 21.41 -11.01 -39.00
C GLU A 867 22.84 -10.75 -38.49
N LYS A 868 23.17 -11.24 -37.29
CA LYS A 868 24.47 -10.99 -36.63
C LYS A 868 25.57 -11.92 -37.18
N PRO A 869 26.78 -11.40 -37.52
CA PRO A 869 27.21 -10.00 -37.66
C PRO A 869 27.12 -9.43 -39.10
N PRO A 870 27.00 -8.09 -39.30
CA PRO A 870 26.69 -7.49 -40.60
C PRO A 870 27.86 -7.56 -41.59
N ALA A 871 27.59 -7.87 -42.86
CA ALA A 871 28.62 -7.98 -43.91
C ALA A 871 29.36 -6.65 -44.15
N GLN A 872 30.67 -6.71 -44.43
CA GLN A 872 31.50 -5.51 -44.64
C GLN A 872 31.06 -4.68 -45.86
N GLU A 873 30.65 -5.34 -46.94
CA GLU A 873 30.13 -4.69 -48.16
C GLU A 873 28.89 -3.83 -47.89
N LEU A 874 28.04 -4.27 -46.94
CA LEU A 874 26.84 -3.54 -46.55
C LEU A 874 27.18 -2.33 -45.66
N ILE A 875 28.16 -2.47 -44.77
CA ILE A 875 28.69 -1.36 -43.96
C ILE A 875 29.29 -0.29 -44.89
N GLU A 876 30.08 -0.72 -45.88
CA GLU A 876 30.72 0.17 -46.85
C GLU A 876 29.70 0.97 -47.65
N SER A 877 28.77 0.27 -48.32
CA SER A 877 27.77 0.89 -49.20
C SER A 877 26.76 1.78 -48.46
N THR A 878 26.42 1.44 -47.21
CA THR A 878 25.30 2.08 -46.49
C THR A 878 25.74 3.13 -45.48
N LEU A 879 26.88 2.93 -44.81
CA LEU A 879 27.35 3.81 -43.72
C LEU A 879 28.58 4.63 -44.11
N VAL A 880 29.54 4.06 -44.85
CA VAL A 880 30.78 4.76 -45.22
C VAL A 880 30.61 5.61 -46.48
N GLN A 881 30.10 5.05 -47.58
CA GLN A 881 29.85 5.80 -48.82
C GLN A 881 28.79 6.89 -48.62
N ALA A 882 27.86 6.69 -47.68
CA ALA A 882 26.90 7.70 -47.26
C ALA A 882 27.48 8.81 -46.35
N SER A 883 28.79 8.78 -46.07
CA SER A 883 29.51 9.72 -45.19
C SER A 883 28.97 9.80 -43.76
N LEU A 884 28.32 8.75 -43.25
CA LEU A 884 27.85 8.66 -41.86
C LEU A 884 28.98 8.23 -40.92
N LEU A 885 29.81 7.28 -41.37
CA LEU A 885 30.99 6.82 -40.63
C LEU A 885 32.26 7.01 -41.46
N PRO A 886 33.42 7.23 -40.82
CA PRO A 886 34.70 7.42 -41.49
C PRO A 886 35.18 6.14 -42.20
N ALA A 887 35.99 6.27 -43.26
CA ALA A 887 36.47 5.14 -44.07
C ALA A 887 37.31 4.14 -43.26
N GLU A 888 37.97 4.62 -42.20
CA GLU A 888 38.73 3.85 -41.23
C GLU A 888 37.85 2.84 -40.46
N THR A 889 36.52 2.97 -40.51
CA THR A 889 35.57 2.02 -39.89
C THR A 889 35.71 0.62 -40.45
N LEU A 890 35.92 0.45 -41.76
CA LEU A 890 36.02 -0.87 -42.39
C LEU A 890 37.29 -1.60 -41.94
N SER A 891 38.41 -0.87 -41.86
CA SER A 891 39.68 -1.44 -41.39
C SER A 891 39.64 -1.76 -39.90
N LEU A 892 38.95 -0.96 -39.09
CA LEU A 892 38.70 -1.26 -37.67
C LEU A 892 37.84 -2.52 -37.48
N VAL A 893 36.72 -2.63 -38.21
CA VAL A 893 35.82 -3.79 -38.12
C VAL A 893 36.51 -5.06 -38.62
N ALA A 894 37.31 -4.98 -39.68
CA ALA A 894 38.13 -6.10 -40.15
C ALA A 894 39.07 -6.60 -39.04
N ARG A 895 39.82 -5.66 -38.43
CA ARG A 895 40.77 -5.97 -37.35
C ARG A 895 40.13 -6.50 -36.08
N LEU A 896 38.92 -6.05 -35.74
CA LEU A 896 38.18 -6.57 -34.59
C LEU A 896 37.62 -7.99 -34.87
N ARG A 897 37.29 -8.31 -36.12
CA ARG A 897 36.73 -9.61 -36.52
C ARG A 897 37.77 -10.70 -36.78
N GLU A 898 39.04 -10.34 -36.92
CA GLU A 898 40.12 -11.32 -37.00
C GLU A 898 40.22 -12.12 -35.69
N ASP A 899 39.99 -13.43 -35.76
CA ASP A 899 40.28 -14.35 -34.65
C ASP A 899 41.82 -14.46 -34.52
N GLN A 900 42.36 -13.72 -33.55
CA GLN A 900 43.78 -13.32 -33.48
C GLN A 900 44.80 -14.46 -33.41
N PRO A 901 46.06 -14.12 -33.76
CA PRO A 901 47.10 -14.18 -32.73
C PRO A 901 47.95 -12.90 -32.64
N GLU A 902 48.29 -12.51 -31.40
CA GLU A 902 49.31 -11.51 -31.01
C GLU A 902 49.03 -10.02 -31.32
N VAL A 903 48.00 -9.44 -30.69
CA VAL A 903 47.91 -7.98 -30.54
C VAL A 903 48.53 -7.59 -29.19
N ASP A 904 49.59 -6.76 -29.21
CA ASP A 904 50.19 -6.23 -27.99
C ASP A 904 49.24 -5.29 -27.23
N GLU A 905 49.48 -5.06 -25.93
CA GLU A 905 48.61 -4.21 -25.10
C GLU A 905 48.46 -2.79 -25.66
N ALA A 906 49.52 -2.22 -26.25
CA ALA A 906 49.48 -0.87 -26.81
C ALA A 906 48.59 -0.79 -28.07
N GLN A 907 48.56 -1.86 -28.86
CA GLN A 907 47.74 -2.00 -30.05
C GLN A 907 46.29 -2.34 -29.67
N ALA A 908 46.07 -3.11 -28.60
CA ALA A 908 44.75 -3.34 -28.02
C ALA A 908 44.13 -2.03 -27.50
N ASP A 909 44.89 -1.22 -26.76
CA ASP A 909 44.45 0.10 -26.30
C ASP A 909 44.10 1.05 -27.47
N LYS A 910 44.90 1.00 -28.53
CA LYS A 910 44.63 1.78 -29.75
C LYS A 910 43.32 1.37 -30.41
N LEU A 911 43.05 0.06 -30.54
CA LEU A 911 41.82 -0.47 -31.11
C LEU A 911 40.60 -0.16 -30.24
N ILE A 912 40.75 -0.24 -28.91
CA ILE A 912 39.69 0.11 -27.95
C ILE A 912 39.35 1.59 -28.06
N LYS A 913 40.34 2.46 -28.14
CA LYS A 913 40.12 3.91 -28.31
C LYS A 913 39.40 4.22 -29.62
N GLN A 914 39.85 3.64 -30.73
CA GLN A 914 39.20 3.78 -32.04
C GLN A 914 37.75 3.27 -32.04
N SER A 915 37.49 2.17 -31.31
CA SER A 915 36.15 1.62 -31.13
C SER A 915 35.25 2.52 -30.28
N ASP A 916 35.80 3.13 -29.23
CA ASP A 916 35.07 4.06 -28.36
C ASP A 916 34.67 5.35 -29.10
N ASP A 917 35.55 5.84 -29.98
CA ASP A 917 35.28 6.97 -30.86
C ASP A 917 34.15 6.65 -31.85
N LEU A 918 34.18 5.47 -32.48
CA LEU A 918 33.11 5.02 -33.38
C LEU A 918 31.76 4.89 -32.66
N LEU A 919 31.74 4.31 -31.46
CA LEU A 919 30.51 4.21 -30.65
C LEU A 919 29.94 5.57 -30.28
N SER A 920 30.81 6.55 -30.04
CA SER A 920 30.40 7.93 -29.74
C SER A 920 29.86 8.64 -30.98
N GLN A 921 30.44 8.39 -32.16
CA GLN A 921 29.93 8.88 -33.43
C GLN A 921 28.58 8.25 -33.78
N ALA A 922 28.41 6.94 -33.58
CA ALA A 922 27.14 6.24 -33.78
C ALA A 922 26.03 6.81 -32.88
N ALA A 923 26.36 7.13 -31.63
CA ALA A 923 25.45 7.80 -30.71
C ALA A 923 25.10 9.22 -31.17
N PHE A 924 26.07 9.97 -31.70
CA PHE A 924 25.84 11.32 -32.23
C PHE A 924 24.96 11.31 -33.48
N ILE A 925 25.14 10.35 -34.39
CA ILE A 925 24.34 10.24 -35.63
C ILE A 925 22.87 9.92 -35.33
N LEU A 926 22.62 9.12 -34.29
CA LEU A 926 21.28 8.74 -33.88
C LEU A 926 20.66 9.74 -32.89
N ALA A 927 21.39 10.73 -32.37
CA ALA A 927 20.89 11.78 -31.48
C ALA A 927 20.27 12.93 -32.28
#